data_AF-A0ABD3RL23-F1
#
_entry.id   AF-A0ABD3RL23-F1
#
_cell.length_a   1.000
_cell.length_b   1.000
_cell.length_c   1.000
_cell.angle_alpha   90.00
_cell.angle_beta   90.00
_cell.angle_gamma   90.00
#
_symmetry.space_group_name_H-M   'P 1'
#
loop_
_entity.id
_entity.type
_entity.pdbx_description
1 polymer ?
#
loop_
_entity_poly.entity_id
_entity_poly.type
_entity_poly.pdbx_seq_one_letter_code
_entity_poly.pdbx_strand_id
1 'polypeptide(L)'
;MASFEPCRTKMEKEGIAQSAISAFESAFNSLVSGNTGFIPETSISPVPELVHTDSISTEPDSTLLSETVVLKLNGGLGTGMGLDKAKSLLEVKNGDTFLDLTAKQVMCMRKEFGQHVKFMLMNSFSTSDDTLNFFKTKYPDIAGEEGLEMLQNKVPKLDATTFEPATCQSDPDNEWCPPGHGDLYAALIGSGSLAALIKGGYKYMFVSNSDNLGATLDLKILTHFATTNASFMMECCERTENDKKGGHLAIRVSDKHLILRESAMCAKEDEPAFQDITKHRFFNTNNLWIRIDKLQEIVDKFGGFIPLPMIMNSKTVDPKDDSSQKVVQLETAMGAAIECFDGASAVVVPRTRFAPVKKCDDLLLLRSDAYVITEDFRPVLNPACGGVAPIIALDSKKYKLVGALEEATSQGVPSLVDCKRLTIKGAIRMGRSTRFVGNVSITNKSDESKYVSGTIANADLDVSDAVGLGTLKPTIVKSAPIRGQEPGTSGLRKKTKEFMSENYLNNFVQAVFDAVIAGGTNVSEGTLVVGGDGRYYNDKAIQTIIKMGVANGVKRFWIGKDGLLSTPAVSATIRERGPVWQTAFGAFILTASHNPGGPEEDFGIKYNTQNGGPAPEYLMQATYSNTTSIKSYKICADFPEVDITTVGSTTILAGDGSSSVVVEVIPSTESHVALLKTIFDFDAIKALLDRDDFTMVYDSMHGVNGPYSKSIFVDELGQPESVLTNHIPKDDFNGGHADPNLTYAKELVATMGLNAKGDKIDVSGPIPSFGAAADGDGDRNMILGTQFFVTPSDSLAVIVANANCIPFFRNQGGLKAVARSMPTSGAVDRVAKDLNLDFFETPTGWKFFGNLMDSKVIFKGKDYTPFICGEESFGTGSDHVREKDGIWAVLAWLNILAANNSDASKPLVTVEDIVQKHWSKYGRNYYCRWDFEGVDKVKATAMMDKMRADSATNTGRTVGSYTIATADDFKYIDPVDGSVAQKQGIRFLMSDGSRIIFRLSGTAGSGATVRMYIEQYETEKLNLPVAVALEELTEIALGLCDILTFCGTKTPTVIT
;
A
#
# COMPACT_ATOMS: atom_id res chain seq x y z
N MET A 1 -3.70 11.15 53.56
CA MET A 1 -2.94 10.31 52.61
C MET A 1 -3.80 10.14 51.37
N ALA A 2 -3.22 10.27 50.17
CA ALA A 2 -3.95 10.04 48.93
C ALA A 2 -4.44 8.58 48.90
N SER A 3 -5.67 8.36 48.40
CA SER A 3 -6.28 7.03 48.30
C SER A 3 -5.93 6.40 46.94
N PHE A 4 -5.62 5.10 46.91
CA PHE A 4 -5.40 4.37 45.66
C PHE A 4 -6.71 4.05 44.91
N GLU A 5 -7.86 4.11 45.58
CA GLU A 5 -9.16 3.67 45.05
C GLU A 5 -9.55 4.30 43.69
N PRO A 6 -9.31 5.61 43.43
CA PRO A 6 -9.57 6.20 42.12
C PRO A 6 -8.70 5.61 41.00
N CYS A 7 -7.43 5.27 41.31
CA CYS A 7 -6.54 4.62 40.35
C CYS A 7 -7.04 3.21 40.04
N ARG A 8 -7.39 2.43 41.07
CA ARG A 8 -7.96 1.08 40.94
C ARG A 8 -9.19 1.09 40.05
N THR A 9 -10.17 1.93 40.36
CA THR A 9 -11.42 2.06 39.59
C THR A 9 -11.14 2.38 38.12
N LYS A 10 -10.19 3.30 37.85
CA LYS A 10 -9.83 3.68 36.48
C LYS A 10 -9.17 2.54 35.72
N MET A 11 -8.26 1.80 36.36
CA MET A 11 -7.56 0.66 35.76
C MET A 11 -8.50 -0.54 35.52
N GLU A 12 -9.40 -0.84 36.46
CA GLU A 12 -10.39 -1.91 36.31
C GLU A 12 -11.38 -1.62 35.16
N LYS A 13 -11.83 -0.37 35.04
CA LYS A 13 -12.70 0.06 33.92
C LYS A 13 -12.02 -0.10 32.56
N GLU A 14 -10.70 0.08 32.52
CA GLU A 14 -9.87 -0.09 31.33
C GLU A 14 -9.50 -1.56 31.06
N GLY A 15 -9.90 -2.49 31.96
CA GLY A 15 -9.61 -3.92 31.82
C GLY A 15 -8.15 -4.30 32.10
N ILE A 16 -7.41 -3.49 32.86
CA ILE A 16 -6.02 -3.79 33.24
C ILE A 16 -5.99 -4.99 34.20
N ALA A 17 -5.02 -5.89 33.99
CA ALA A 17 -4.89 -7.11 34.78
C ALA A 17 -4.61 -6.83 36.27
N GLN A 18 -5.11 -7.71 37.15
CA GLN A 18 -4.95 -7.58 38.60
C GLN A 18 -3.48 -7.52 39.04
N SER A 19 -2.57 -8.26 38.39
CA SER A 19 -1.13 -8.22 38.66
C SER A 19 -0.53 -6.84 38.43
N ALA A 20 -0.95 -6.13 37.38
CA ALA A 20 -0.51 -4.78 37.08
C ALA A 20 -1.13 -3.74 38.02
N ILE A 21 -2.40 -3.92 38.40
CA ILE A 21 -3.06 -3.08 39.43
C ILE A 21 -2.31 -3.20 40.76
N SER A 22 -2.00 -4.42 41.20
CA SER A 22 -1.28 -4.68 42.46
C SER A 22 0.17 -4.15 42.42
N ALA A 23 0.88 -4.30 41.29
CA ALA A 23 2.20 -3.71 41.12
C ALA A 23 2.15 -2.17 41.17
N PHE A 24 1.18 -1.55 40.51
CA PHE A 24 1.00 -0.10 40.53
C PHE A 24 0.58 0.40 41.92
N GLU A 25 -0.26 -0.35 42.65
CA GLU A 25 -0.62 -0.06 44.03
C GLU A 25 0.60 -0.07 44.96
N SER A 26 1.51 -1.03 44.78
CA SER A 26 2.76 -1.09 45.54
C SER A 26 3.64 0.14 45.28
N ALA A 27 3.80 0.54 44.01
CA ALA A 27 4.53 1.76 43.65
C ALA A 27 3.85 3.02 44.19
N PHE A 28 2.52 3.11 44.11
CA PHE A 28 1.73 4.21 44.66
C PHE A 28 1.88 4.32 46.19
N ASN A 29 1.81 3.18 46.90
CA ASN A 29 2.01 3.14 48.34
C ASN A 29 3.42 3.57 48.74
N SER A 30 4.42 3.22 47.94
CA SER A 30 5.79 3.72 48.10
C SER A 30 5.84 5.25 47.93
N LEU A 31 5.23 5.80 46.87
CA LEU A 31 5.14 7.24 46.63
C LEU A 31 4.52 8.00 47.82
N VAL A 32 3.35 7.57 48.29
CA VAL A 32 2.63 8.27 49.37
C VAL A 32 3.28 8.12 50.75
N SER A 33 4.18 7.15 50.92
CA SER A 33 5.02 7.01 52.11
C SER A 33 6.17 8.03 52.19
N GLY A 34 6.36 8.83 51.13
CA GLY A 34 7.45 9.80 51.01
C GLY A 34 8.73 9.23 50.39
N ASN A 35 8.70 8.00 49.86
CA ASN A 35 9.82 7.45 49.12
C ASN A 35 9.99 8.20 47.80
N THR A 36 11.18 8.77 47.58
CA THR A 36 11.51 9.55 46.39
C THR A 36 11.92 8.70 45.19
N GLY A 37 12.15 7.40 45.40
CA GLY A 37 12.71 6.49 44.38
C GLY A 37 14.22 6.65 44.16
N PHE A 38 14.88 7.58 44.88
CA PHE A 38 16.32 7.75 44.79
C PHE A 38 17.08 6.72 45.64
N ILE A 39 18.23 6.29 45.12
CA ILE A 39 19.19 5.41 45.80
C ILE A 39 20.45 6.23 46.09
N PRO A 40 20.60 6.76 47.33
CA PRO A 40 21.77 7.56 47.70
C PRO A 40 23.06 6.76 47.57
N GLU A 41 24.15 7.42 47.16
CA GLU A 41 25.47 6.81 47.07
C GLU A 41 25.93 6.21 48.42
N THR A 42 25.49 6.78 49.54
CA THR A 42 25.80 6.31 50.90
C THR A 42 25.09 5.01 51.29
N SER A 43 24.00 4.64 50.60
CA SER A 43 23.25 3.41 50.88
C SER A 43 23.79 2.19 50.11
N ILE A 44 24.78 2.41 49.25
CA ILE A 44 25.36 1.40 48.35
C ILE A 44 26.88 1.33 48.45
N SER A 45 27.42 0.22 47.96
CA SER A 45 28.84 0.00 47.77
C SER A 45 29.09 -0.54 46.34
N PRO A 46 30.23 -0.24 45.72
CA PRO A 46 30.52 -0.73 44.37
C PRO A 46 30.66 -2.25 44.37
N VAL A 47 30.25 -2.90 43.27
CA VAL A 47 30.46 -4.33 43.08
C VAL A 47 31.95 -4.58 42.84
N PRO A 48 32.62 -5.42 43.65
CA PRO A 48 34.08 -5.57 43.57
C PRO A 48 34.54 -6.31 42.31
N GLU A 49 33.94 -7.46 42.01
CA GLU A 49 34.29 -8.31 40.86
C GLU A 49 33.10 -9.17 40.44
N LEU A 50 33.00 -9.47 39.15
CA LEU A 50 31.98 -10.35 38.56
C LEU A 50 32.67 -11.38 37.65
N VAL A 51 32.03 -12.54 37.46
CA VAL A 51 32.54 -13.58 36.57
C VAL A 51 32.49 -13.08 35.12
N HIS A 52 33.60 -13.19 34.39
CA HIS A 52 33.63 -12.89 32.96
C HIS A 52 33.25 -14.15 32.16
N THR A 53 32.42 -13.99 31.13
CA THR A 53 31.99 -15.11 30.27
C THR A 53 33.15 -15.88 29.60
N ASP A 54 34.25 -15.20 29.31
CA ASP A 54 35.47 -15.83 28.77
C ASP A 54 36.17 -16.75 29.79
N SER A 55 35.97 -16.49 31.09
CA SER A 55 36.53 -17.29 32.20
C SER A 55 35.65 -18.49 32.60
N ILE A 56 34.42 -18.58 32.09
CA ILE A 56 33.52 -19.71 32.35
C ILE A 56 34.09 -20.96 31.67
N SER A 57 34.29 -22.04 32.43
CA SER A 57 34.81 -23.32 31.94
C SER A 57 33.75 -24.40 31.68
N THR A 58 32.46 -24.09 31.90
CA THR A 58 31.37 -25.04 31.65
C THR A 58 31.15 -25.24 30.15
N GLU A 59 31.12 -26.50 29.72
CA GLU A 59 30.78 -26.89 28.35
C GLU A 59 29.30 -26.59 28.04
N PRO A 60 28.95 -26.10 26.83
CA PRO A 60 27.57 -25.83 26.45
C PRO A 60 26.68 -27.09 26.44
N ASP A 61 25.53 -27.03 27.13
CA ASP A 61 24.51 -28.08 27.15
C ASP A 61 23.26 -27.66 26.36
N SER A 62 23.10 -28.22 25.16
CA SER A 62 21.96 -27.92 24.29
C SER A 62 20.64 -28.52 24.77
N THR A 63 20.64 -29.46 25.70
CA THR A 63 19.40 -30.07 26.22
C THR A 63 18.56 -29.08 27.02
N LEU A 64 19.19 -28.04 27.57
CA LEU A 64 18.52 -26.95 28.29
C LEU A 64 17.63 -26.09 27.38
N LEU A 65 17.83 -26.13 26.06
CA LEU A 65 17.06 -25.34 25.09
C LEU A 65 15.56 -25.71 25.10
N SER A 66 15.21 -26.98 25.29
CA SER A 66 13.80 -27.40 25.35
C SER A 66 13.08 -26.88 26.59
N GLU A 67 13.82 -26.47 27.62
CA GLU A 67 13.29 -25.86 28.85
C GLU A 67 13.43 -24.33 28.85
N THR A 68 13.83 -23.73 27.73
CA THR A 68 14.16 -22.30 27.63
C THR A 68 13.23 -21.52 26.70
N VAL A 69 12.86 -20.31 27.13
CA VAL A 69 12.08 -19.34 26.36
C VAL A 69 12.92 -18.11 26.06
N VAL A 70 12.86 -17.61 24.84
CA VAL A 70 13.40 -16.30 24.43
C VAL A 70 12.26 -15.30 24.35
N LEU A 71 12.36 -14.22 25.12
CA LEU A 71 11.42 -13.11 25.10
C LEU A 71 12.12 -11.83 24.62
N LYS A 72 11.59 -11.20 23.58
CA LYS A 72 12.06 -9.89 23.09
C LYS A 72 11.08 -8.79 23.49
N LEU A 73 11.60 -7.74 24.15
CA LEU A 73 10.80 -6.55 24.45
C LEU A 73 10.64 -5.70 23.19
N ASN A 74 9.40 -5.48 22.77
CA ASN A 74 9.07 -4.89 21.48
C ASN A 74 8.05 -3.75 21.54
N GLY A 75 7.73 -3.23 22.72
CA GLY A 75 6.72 -2.16 22.90
C GLY A 75 7.13 -0.75 22.45
N GLY A 76 8.37 -0.54 21.98
CA GLY A 76 8.91 0.79 21.66
C GLY A 76 8.63 1.27 20.23
N LEU A 77 7.98 2.43 20.09
CA LEU A 77 7.68 3.09 18.81
C LEU A 77 8.85 3.87 18.18
N GLY A 78 9.98 4.04 18.86
CA GLY A 78 11.12 4.77 18.29
C GLY A 78 10.85 6.25 17.95
N THR A 79 9.87 6.89 18.60
CA THR A 79 9.41 8.28 18.33
C THR A 79 10.54 9.32 18.33
N GLY A 80 11.57 9.13 19.16
CA GLY A 80 12.75 10.02 19.18
C GLY A 80 13.52 10.07 17.85
N MET A 81 13.39 9.02 17.04
CA MET A 81 13.97 8.86 15.70
C MET A 81 12.95 9.14 14.58
N GLY A 82 11.75 9.65 14.91
CA GLY A 82 10.71 10.01 13.94
C GLY A 82 9.92 8.84 13.35
N LEU A 83 9.93 7.68 14.01
CA LEU A 83 9.18 6.50 13.60
C LEU A 83 7.75 6.57 14.15
N ASP A 84 6.81 6.08 13.35
CA ASP A 84 5.37 5.96 13.62
C ASP A 84 4.94 4.51 13.87
N LYS A 85 5.78 3.53 13.49
CA LYS A 85 5.59 2.09 13.69
C LYS A 85 6.53 1.51 14.73
N ALA A 86 6.38 0.22 15.03
CA ALA A 86 7.31 -0.52 15.88
C ALA A 86 8.77 -0.33 15.40
N LYS A 87 9.65 0.13 16.30
CA LYS A 87 11.05 0.42 15.96
C LYS A 87 11.80 -0.79 15.41
N SER A 88 11.39 -1.98 15.82
CA SER A 88 11.99 -3.24 15.38
C SER A 88 11.73 -3.57 13.91
N LEU A 89 10.81 -2.86 13.25
CA LEU A 89 10.58 -2.93 11.81
C LEU A 89 11.53 -2.05 10.99
N LEU A 90 12.43 -1.33 11.66
CA LEU A 90 13.45 -0.55 10.98
C LEU A 90 14.49 -1.47 10.33
N GLU A 91 14.80 -1.22 9.06
CA GLU A 91 15.84 -1.97 8.34
C GLU A 91 17.22 -1.72 8.96
N VAL A 92 17.97 -2.80 9.16
CA VAL A 92 19.30 -2.78 9.76
C VAL A 92 20.37 -3.18 8.74
N LYS A 93 20.16 -4.26 7.98
CA LYS A 93 21.20 -4.73 7.05
C LYS A 93 20.60 -5.60 5.96
N ASN A 94 21.00 -5.39 4.72
CA ASN A 94 20.65 -6.25 3.58
C ASN A 94 19.13 -6.46 3.42
N GLY A 95 18.30 -5.44 3.64
CA GLY A 95 16.84 -5.57 3.60
C GLY A 95 16.20 -6.17 4.86
N ASP A 96 17.01 -6.64 5.82
CA ASP A 96 16.52 -7.23 7.08
C ASP A 96 16.31 -6.17 8.15
N THR A 97 15.14 -6.18 8.76
CA THR A 97 14.78 -5.42 9.96
C THR A 97 15.33 -6.04 11.24
N PHE A 98 15.17 -5.38 12.39
CA PHE A 98 15.50 -6.00 13.68
C PHE A 98 14.68 -7.29 13.91
N LEU A 99 13.40 -7.30 13.51
CA LEU A 99 12.56 -8.50 13.62
C LEU A 99 12.95 -9.58 12.62
N ASP A 100 13.37 -9.25 11.39
CA ASP A 100 13.88 -10.23 10.43
C ASP A 100 15.10 -10.95 11.02
N LEU A 101 16.07 -10.19 11.55
CA LEU A 101 17.27 -10.76 12.17
C LEU A 101 16.92 -11.58 13.42
N THR A 102 16.00 -11.11 14.26
CA THR A 102 15.54 -11.86 15.44
C THR A 102 14.88 -13.18 15.05
N ALA A 103 13.98 -13.18 14.07
CA ALA A 103 13.32 -14.38 13.57
C ALA A 103 14.34 -15.38 13.00
N LYS A 104 15.27 -14.89 12.17
CA LYS A 104 16.35 -15.71 11.58
C LYS A 104 17.28 -16.29 12.63
N GLN A 105 17.63 -15.54 13.69
CA GLN A 105 18.41 -16.05 14.83
C GLN A 105 17.70 -17.22 15.53
N VAL A 106 16.40 -17.07 15.83
CA VAL A 106 15.60 -18.13 16.48
C VAL A 106 15.50 -19.37 15.58
N MET A 107 15.20 -19.18 14.30
CA MET A 107 15.11 -20.28 13.33
C MET A 107 16.45 -20.98 13.14
N CYS A 108 17.55 -20.23 13.06
CA CYS A 108 18.91 -20.76 12.96
C CYS A 108 19.22 -21.67 14.16
N MET A 109 18.95 -21.19 15.38
CA MET A 109 19.17 -21.94 16.61
C MET A 109 18.33 -23.23 16.66
N ARG A 110 17.04 -23.15 16.29
CA ARG A 110 16.18 -24.33 16.24
C ARG A 110 16.69 -25.38 15.26
N LYS A 111 17.19 -24.93 14.11
CA LYS A 111 17.76 -25.79 13.07
C LYS A 111 19.09 -26.42 13.51
N GLU A 112 19.99 -25.61 14.07
CA GLU A 112 21.33 -26.04 14.47
C GLU A 112 21.28 -27.13 15.55
N PHE A 113 20.45 -26.94 16.57
CA PHE A 113 20.39 -27.85 17.72
C PHE A 113 19.26 -28.88 17.65
N GLY A 114 18.37 -28.79 16.66
CA GLY A 114 17.20 -29.67 16.53
C GLY A 114 16.22 -29.57 17.71
N GLN A 115 16.25 -28.46 18.45
CA GLN A 115 15.42 -28.20 19.63
C GLN A 115 14.45 -27.05 19.36
N HIS A 116 13.20 -27.21 19.79
CA HIS A 116 12.21 -26.14 19.65
C HIS A 116 12.32 -25.14 20.82
N VAL A 117 13.19 -24.15 20.67
CA VAL A 117 13.26 -23.01 21.59
C VAL A 117 12.00 -22.17 21.46
N LYS A 118 11.31 -21.90 22.58
CA LYS A 118 10.11 -21.06 22.57
C LYS A 118 10.47 -19.60 22.34
N PHE A 119 9.75 -18.92 21.45
CA PHE A 119 9.96 -17.50 21.16
C PHE A 119 8.71 -16.69 21.47
N MET A 120 8.89 -15.54 22.12
CA MET A 120 7.83 -14.64 22.55
C MET A 120 8.25 -13.19 22.33
N LEU A 121 7.26 -12.32 22.15
CA LEU A 121 7.41 -10.88 22.00
C LEU A 121 6.51 -10.16 23.01
N MET A 122 7.07 -9.19 23.72
CA MET A 122 6.30 -8.26 24.54
C MET A 122 5.99 -7.00 23.74
N ASN A 123 4.81 -6.95 23.12
CA ASN A 123 4.34 -5.81 22.33
C ASN A 123 3.58 -4.83 23.22
N SER A 124 3.51 -3.57 22.81
CA SER A 124 2.56 -2.58 23.32
C SER A 124 1.34 -2.47 22.42
N PHE A 125 0.30 -1.83 22.94
CA PHE A 125 -0.90 -1.44 22.20
C PHE A 125 -0.60 -0.62 20.93
N SER A 126 0.58 -0.01 20.81
CA SER A 126 0.98 0.72 19.61
C SER A 126 1.87 -0.07 18.64
N THR A 127 2.33 -1.26 19.02
CA THR A 127 3.28 -2.06 18.21
C THR A 127 2.73 -3.42 17.78
N SER A 128 1.61 -3.85 18.38
CA SER A 128 1.01 -5.18 18.19
C SER A 128 0.64 -5.45 16.74
N ASP A 129 -0.26 -4.64 16.17
CA ASP A 129 -0.79 -4.86 14.81
C ASP A 129 0.31 -4.91 13.75
N ASP A 130 1.22 -3.94 13.77
CA ASP A 130 2.37 -3.87 12.86
C ASP A 130 3.27 -5.12 12.98
N THR A 131 3.56 -5.55 14.21
CA THR A 131 4.43 -6.69 14.49
C THR A 131 3.78 -8.01 14.05
N LEU A 132 2.50 -8.22 14.39
CA LEU A 132 1.79 -9.44 14.02
C LEU A 132 1.58 -9.53 12.51
N ASN A 133 1.28 -8.42 11.84
CA ASN A 133 1.13 -8.39 10.39
C ASN A 133 2.46 -8.74 9.69
N PHE A 134 3.59 -8.24 10.20
CA PHE A 134 4.92 -8.60 9.74
C PHE A 134 5.19 -10.11 9.84
N PHE A 135 4.95 -10.73 10.99
CA PHE A 135 5.16 -12.17 11.17
C PHE A 135 4.21 -13.00 10.30
N LYS A 136 2.91 -12.66 10.22
CA LYS A 136 1.94 -13.36 9.37
C LYS A 136 2.34 -13.34 7.89
N THR A 137 2.92 -12.24 7.44
CA THR A 137 3.30 -12.04 6.04
C THR A 137 4.62 -12.71 5.69
N LYS A 138 5.67 -12.53 6.52
CA LYS A 138 7.03 -12.97 6.21
C LYS A 138 7.45 -14.29 6.86
N TYR A 139 6.91 -14.61 8.05
CA TYR A 139 7.33 -15.74 8.89
C TYR A 139 6.12 -16.49 9.45
N PRO A 140 5.24 -17.05 8.59
CA PRO A 140 3.97 -17.65 8.99
C PRO A 140 4.13 -18.80 10.00
N ASP A 141 5.25 -19.53 9.94
CA ASP A 141 5.55 -20.62 10.88
C ASP A 141 5.69 -20.12 12.32
N ILE A 142 6.36 -18.98 12.51
CA ILE A 142 6.47 -18.32 13.83
C ILE A 142 5.14 -17.69 14.21
N ALA A 143 4.44 -17.06 13.25
CA ALA A 143 3.15 -16.41 13.48
C ALA A 143 2.06 -17.39 13.96
N GLY A 144 2.16 -18.65 13.57
CA GLY A 144 1.26 -19.72 13.98
C GLY A 144 1.52 -20.28 15.39
N GLU A 145 2.60 -19.87 16.06
CA GLU A 145 2.92 -20.36 17.39
C GLU A 145 2.02 -19.75 18.48
N GLU A 146 1.40 -20.61 19.27
CA GLU A 146 0.56 -20.20 20.40
C GLU A 146 1.36 -19.37 21.41
N GLY A 147 0.89 -18.18 21.78
CA GLY A 147 1.57 -17.33 22.77
C GLY A 147 2.81 -16.61 22.24
N LEU A 148 2.92 -16.38 20.92
CA LEU A 148 3.96 -15.51 20.33
C LEU A 148 3.93 -14.11 20.94
N GLU A 149 2.74 -13.54 21.15
CA GLU A 149 2.57 -12.19 21.68
C GLU A 149 2.12 -12.19 23.14
N MET A 150 2.71 -11.28 23.89
CA MET A 150 2.23 -10.80 25.18
C MET A 150 2.12 -9.28 25.12
N LEU A 151 0.97 -8.73 25.51
CA LEU A 151 0.77 -7.29 25.57
C LEU A 151 1.25 -6.73 26.92
N GLN A 152 2.04 -5.66 26.88
CA GLN A 152 2.33 -4.87 28.07
C GLN A 152 1.11 -4.04 28.51
N ASN A 153 1.07 -3.71 29.79
CA ASN A 153 0.04 -2.91 30.42
C ASN A 153 0.28 -1.41 30.22
N LYS A 154 -0.72 -0.62 30.66
CA LYS A 154 -0.67 0.82 30.84
C LYS A 154 -1.19 1.20 32.22
N VAL A 155 -0.65 2.26 32.80
CA VAL A 155 -1.02 2.79 34.12
C VAL A 155 -1.40 4.26 34.01
N PRO A 156 -2.28 4.78 34.88
CA PRO A 156 -2.67 6.19 34.83
C PRO A 156 -1.50 7.09 35.25
N LYS A 157 -1.36 8.23 34.57
CA LYS A 157 -0.53 9.33 35.06
C LYS A 157 -1.21 9.93 36.29
N LEU A 158 -0.44 10.34 37.28
CA LEU A 158 -0.95 10.90 38.54
C LEU A 158 -0.74 12.41 38.58
N ASP A 159 -1.69 13.19 39.10
CA ASP A 159 -1.48 14.60 39.39
C ASP A 159 -0.26 14.77 40.31
N ALA A 160 0.64 15.72 39.99
CA ALA A 160 1.89 15.87 40.72
C ALA A 160 1.73 16.38 42.16
N THR A 161 0.55 16.89 42.54
CA THR A 161 0.25 17.44 43.86
C THR A 161 -0.69 16.54 44.66
N THR A 162 -1.77 16.06 44.04
CA THR A 162 -2.82 15.28 44.73
C THR A 162 -2.60 13.77 44.62
N PHE A 163 -1.82 13.31 43.64
CA PHE A 163 -1.67 11.92 43.23
C PHE A 163 -2.97 11.23 42.78
N GLU A 164 -4.02 11.99 42.48
CA GLU A 164 -5.21 11.45 41.81
C GLU A 164 -4.92 11.18 40.32
N PRO A 165 -5.61 10.24 39.66
CA PRO A 165 -5.45 10.02 38.22
C PRO A 165 -5.68 11.31 37.42
N ALA A 166 -4.70 11.68 36.59
CA ALA A 166 -4.78 12.86 35.74
C ALA A 166 -5.89 12.72 34.68
N THR A 167 -6.36 13.86 34.18
CA THR A 167 -7.38 13.93 33.13
C THR A 167 -6.88 14.80 31.97
N CYS A 168 -7.22 14.43 30.74
CA CYS A 168 -6.77 15.11 29.53
C CYS A 168 -7.91 15.24 28.54
N GLN A 169 -8.49 16.45 28.43
CA GLN A 169 -9.64 16.69 27.56
C GLN A 169 -9.29 16.69 26.06
N SER A 170 -8.06 17.08 25.71
CA SER A 170 -7.63 17.14 24.31
C SER A 170 -7.46 15.76 23.70
N ASP A 171 -7.01 14.79 24.50
CA ASP A 171 -6.77 13.41 24.10
C ASP A 171 -6.73 12.52 25.36
N PRO A 172 -7.78 11.70 25.62
CA PRO A 172 -7.82 10.81 26.78
C PRO A 172 -6.70 9.75 26.81
N ASP A 173 -6.08 9.39 25.68
CA ASP A 173 -4.97 8.43 25.68
C ASP A 173 -3.74 8.99 26.42
N ASN A 174 -3.60 10.31 26.45
CA ASN A 174 -2.55 10.99 27.22
C ASN A 174 -2.73 10.87 28.74
N GLU A 175 -3.85 10.34 29.24
CA GLU A 175 -4.02 10.03 30.66
C GLU A 175 -3.24 8.78 31.10
N TRP A 176 -2.76 8.00 30.14
CA TRP A 176 -2.08 6.72 30.37
C TRP A 176 -0.59 6.80 30.01
N CYS A 177 0.20 5.93 30.63
CA CYS A 177 1.60 5.72 30.28
C CYS A 177 2.01 4.26 30.46
N PRO A 178 3.04 3.79 29.74
CA PRO A 178 3.63 2.48 30.03
C PRO A 178 4.34 2.54 31.40
N PRO A 179 4.19 1.53 32.28
CA PRO A 179 4.82 1.50 33.60
C PRO A 179 6.31 1.12 33.57
N GLY A 180 7.02 1.46 32.49
CA GLY A 180 8.40 1.05 32.24
C GLY A 180 8.53 -0.42 31.82
N HIS A 181 9.74 -0.85 31.48
CA HIS A 181 9.99 -2.22 31.03
C HIS A 181 9.90 -3.26 32.16
N GLY A 182 9.89 -2.84 33.43
CA GLY A 182 9.60 -3.72 34.58
C GLY A 182 8.19 -4.32 34.56
N ASP A 183 7.28 -3.78 33.75
CA ASP A 183 5.97 -4.35 33.49
C ASP A 183 6.00 -5.78 32.94
N LEU A 184 7.14 -6.20 32.39
CA LEU A 184 7.43 -7.58 32.00
C LEU A 184 6.79 -8.62 32.93
N TYR A 185 7.03 -8.49 34.24
CA TYR A 185 6.57 -9.49 35.20
C TYR A 185 5.06 -9.42 35.40
N ALA A 186 4.49 -8.22 35.51
CA ALA A 186 3.05 -8.03 35.66
C ALA A 186 2.29 -8.52 34.42
N ALA A 187 2.81 -8.27 33.22
CA ALA A 187 2.28 -8.76 31.95
C ALA A 187 2.38 -10.28 31.82
N LEU A 188 3.49 -10.89 32.23
CA LEU A 188 3.66 -12.36 32.25
C LEU A 188 2.62 -13.04 33.14
N ILE A 189 2.35 -12.47 34.31
CA ILE A 189 1.35 -13.00 35.25
C ILE A 189 -0.06 -12.75 34.72
N GLY A 190 -0.38 -11.51 34.34
CA GLY A 190 -1.72 -11.06 33.99
C GLY A 190 -2.24 -11.67 32.68
N SER A 191 -1.35 -11.96 31.74
CA SER A 191 -1.70 -12.67 30.49
C SER A 191 -1.90 -14.18 30.68
N GLY A 192 -1.53 -14.73 31.84
CA GLY A 192 -1.47 -16.18 32.06
C GLY A 192 -0.26 -16.87 31.43
N SER A 193 0.65 -16.11 30.77
CA SER A 193 1.84 -16.65 30.12
C SER A 193 2.77 -17.36 31.11
N LEU A 194 2.96 -16.81 32.32
CA LEU A 194 3.78 -17.45 33.36
C LEU A 194 3.28 -18.86 33.69
N ALA A 195 1.97 -19.00 33.94
CA ALA A 195 1.35 -20.28 34.25
C ALA A 195 1.41 -21.25 33.07
N ALA A 196 1.22 -20.75 31.84
CA ALA A 196 1.33 -21.55 30.63
C ALA A 196 2.77 -22.07 30.40
N LEU A 197 3.78 -21.24 30.66
CA LEU A 197 5.18 -21.62 30.54
C LEU A 197 5.56 -22.70 31.58
N ILE A 198 5.13 -22.54 32.83
CA ILE A 198 5.35 -23.54 33.89
C ILE A 198 4.69 -24.87 33.50
N LYS A 199 3.43 -24.83 33.04
CA LYS A 199 2.69 -26.01 32.57
C LYS A 199 3.36 -26.68 31.37
N GLY A 200 3.99 -25.89 30.50
CA GLY A 200 4.76 -26.35 29.35
C GLY A 200 6.14 -26.93 29.68
N GLY A 201 6.55 -26.91 30.95
CA GLY A 201 7.84 -27.44 31.39
C GLY A 201 9.03 -26.49 31.20
N TYR A 202 8.80 -25.22 30.88
CA TYR A 202 9.87 -24.24 30.73
C TYR A 202 10.39 -23.81 32.11
N LYS A 203 11.71 -23.79 32.27
CA LYS A 203 12.40 -23.41 33.51
C LYS A 203 13.18 -22.11 33.39
N TYR A 204 13.69 -21.79 32.20
CA TYR A 204 14.57 -20.65 31.98
C TYR A 204 13.95 -19.68 30.98
N MET A 205 14.12 -18.39 31.21
CA MET A 205 13.72 -17.33 30.28
C MET A 205 14.89 -16.38 30.03
N PHE A 206 15.24 -16.19 28.76
CA PHE A 206 16.16 -15.15 28.32
C PHE A 206 15.36 -13.95 27.80
N VAL A 207 15.61 -12.77 28.35
CA VAL A 207 14.91 -11.52 28.01
C VAL A 207 15.90 -10.50 27.48
N SER A 208 15.56 -9.83 26.38
CA SER A 208 16.36 -8.70 25.86
C SER A 208 15.53 -7.72 25.05
N ASN A 209 16.06 -6.52 24.82
CA ASN A 209 15.40 -5.52 23.97
C ASN A 209 15.44 -5.92 22.48
N SER A 210 14.39 -5.62 21.72
CA SER A 210 14.37 -5.87 20.27
C SER A 210 15.36 -5.00 19.49
N ASP A 211 15.73 -3.83 20.02
CA ASP A 211 16.71 -2.93 19.40
C ASP A 211 18.18 -3.23 19.78
N ASN A 212 18.43 -4.29 20.57
CA ASN A 212 19.77 -4.82 20.83
C ASN A 212 19.93 -6.19 20.13
N LEU A 213 20.50 -6.17 18.93
CA LEU A 213 20.72 -7.38 18.14
C LEU A 213 21.95 -8.18 18.57
N GLY A 214 22.83 -7.58 19.39
CA GLY A 214 23.92 -8.32 20.03
C GLY A 214 23.41 -9.32 21.08
N ALA A 215 22.20 -9.11 21.58
CA ALA A 215 21.57 -9.98 22.57
C ALA A 215 20.89 -11.19 21.89
N THR A 216 21.62 -12.29 21.82
CA THR A 216 21.07 -13.60 21.46
C THR A 216 21.09 -14.55 22.65
N LEU A 217 20.33 -15.64 22.57
CA LEU A 217 20.49 -16.74 23.52
C LEU A 217 21.89 -17.36 23.31
N ASP A 218 22.61 -17.63 24.39
CA ASP A 218 23.93 -18.28 24.35
C ASP A 218 23.96 -19.48 25.27
N LEU A 219 24.35 -20.64 24.71
CA LEU A 219 24.33 -21.91 25.42
C LEU A 219 25.33 -21.97 26.57
N LYS A 220 26.49 -21.33 26.45
CA LYS A 220 27.50 -21.31 27.52
C LYS A 220 26.96 -20.52 28.71
N ILE A 221 26.32 -19.38 28.45
CA ILE A 221 25.68 -18.57 29.49
C ILE A 221 24.47 -19.29 30.11
N LEU A 222 23.61 -19.90 29.29
CA LEU A 222 22.49 -20.73 29.77
C LEU A 222 22.96 -21.88 30.65
N THR A 223 24.01 -22.59 30.24
CA THR A 223 24.57 -23.71 31.01
C THR A 223 25.17 -23.23 32.32
N HIS A 224 25.89 -22.12 32.30
CA HIS A 224 26.39 -21.50 33.53
C HIS A 224 25.25 -21.08 34.47
N PHE A 225 24.19 -20.49 33.94
CA PHE A 225 23.01 -20.09 34.71
C PHE A 225 22.33 -21.29 35.38
N ALA A 226 22.14 -22.38 34.63
CA ALA A 226 21.56 -23.61 35.13
C ALA A 226 22.45 -24.29 36.19
N THR A 227 23.76 -24.39 35.94
CA THR A 227 24.71 -25.11 36.82
C THR A 227 25.00 -24.40 38.13
N THR A 228 25.03 -23.06 38.12
CA THR A 228 25.16 -22.25 39.34
C THR A 228 23.87 -22.21 40.16
N ASN A 229 22.75 -22.67 39.59
CA ASN A 229 21.41 -22.61 40.17
C ASN A 229 21.02 -21.19 40.62
N ALA A 230 21.51 -20.17 39.90
CA ALA A 230 21.11 -18.79 40.13
C ALA A 230 19.62 -18.63 39.80
N SER A 231 18.92 -17.83 40.61
CA SER A 231 17.48 -17.58 40.43
C SER A 231 17.20 -16.47 39.41
N PHE A 232 18.15 -15.55 39.27
CA PHE A 232 18.17 -14.48 38.30
C PHE A 232 19.62 -14.17 37.93
N MET A 233 19.91 -13.87 36.67
CA MET A 233 21.24 -13.46 36.24
C MET A 233 21.17 -12.32 35.22
N MET A 234 21.89 -11.24 35.51
CA MET A 234 22.01 -10.07 34.63
C MET A 234 23.31 -10.11 33.84
N GLU A 235 23.26 -9.96 32.52
CA GLU A 235 24.46 -9.70 31.73
C GLU A 235 24.85 -8.22 31.85
N CYS A 236 26.11 -7.98 32.20
CA CYS A 236 26.69 -6.65 32.34
C CYS A 236 27.87 -6.47 31.38
N CYS A 237 28.14 -5.23 30.97
CA CYS A 237 29.39 -4.88 30.30
C CYS A 237 30.28 -4.07 31.24
N GLU A 238 31.59 -4.13 31.02
CA GLU A 238 32.50 -3.11 31.54
C GLU A 238 32.09 -1.74 31.00
N ARG A 239 32.03 -0.77 31.90
CA ARG A 239 31.51 0.56 31.61
C ARG A 239 32.53 1.41 30.87
N THR A 240 32.03 2.17 29.91
CA THR A 240 32.79 3.07 29.05
C THR A 240 32.29 4.50 29.21
N GLU A 241 33.03 5.48 28.68
CA GLU A 241 32.59 6.89 28.67
C GLU A 241 31.26 7.12 27.93
N ASN A 242 30.83 6.17 27.11
CA ASN A 242 29.57 6.24 26.38
C ASN A 242 28.36 5.83 27.26
N ASP A 243 28.59 5.16 28.40
CA ASP A 243 27.56 4.60 29.27
C ASP A 243 27.07 5.60 30.32
N LYS A 244 26.56 6.73 29.82
CA LYS A 244 26.10 7.85 30.66
C LYS A 244 24.63 7.75 31.09
N LYS A 245 23.81 7.00 30.34
CA LYS A 245 22.36 6.84 30.57
C LYS A 245 21.99 5.36 30.58
N GLY A 246 21.27 4.94 31.62
CA GLY A 246 20.92 3.54 31.93
C GLY A 246 21.24 3.26 33.40
N GLY A 247 21.51 2.00 33.76
CA GLY A 247 21.77 1.60 35.15
C GLY A 247 23.09 0.87 35.35
N HIS A 248 23.71 1.07 36.52
CA HIS A 248 24.87 0.31 36.97
C HIS A 248 24.50 -0.59 38.15
N LEU A 249 25.22 -1.69 38.32
CA LEU A 249 25.08 -2.54 39.49
C LEU A 249 25.76 -1.92 40.71
N ALA A 250 25.20 -2.23 41.89
CA ALA A 250 25.78 -1.91 43.19
C ALA A 250 25.37 -2.96 44.23
N ILE A 251 26.00 -2.94 45.41
CA ILE A 251 25.63 -3.76 46.57
C ILE A 251 25.00 -2.85 47.63
N ARG A 252 23.75 -3.14 48.01
CA ARG A 252 23.04 -2.41 49.07
C ARG A 252 23.70 -2.67 50.43
N VAL A 253 23.96 -1.60 51.19
CA VAL A 253 24.74 -1.69 52.43
C VAL A 253 24.00 -2.46 53.52
N SER A 254 22.67 -2.31 53.59
CA SER A 254 21.82 -2.83 54.68
C SER A 254 21.69 -4.35 54.72
N ASP A 255 21.63 -5.00 53.56
CA ASP A 255 21.38 -6.44 53.43
C ASP A 255 22.35 -7.16 52.49
N LYS A 256 23.29 -6.43 51.88
CA LYS A 256 24.31 -6.95 50.96
C LYS A 256 23.75 -7.55 49.66
N HIS A 257 22.52 -7.20 49.30
CA HIS A 257 21.94 -7.64 48.03
C HIS A 257 22.50 -6.85 46.84
N LEU A 258 22.59 -7.50 45.68
CA LEU A 258 22.81 -6.82 44.41
C LEU A 258 21.58 -5.99 44.07
N ILE A 259 21.80 -4.75 43.66
CA ILE A 259 20.74 -3.84 43.21
C ILE A 259 21.14 -3.16 41.91
N LEU A 260 20.14 -2.69 41.17
CA LEU A 260 20.31 -1.87 39.98
C LEU A 260 19.99 -0.41 40.31
N ARG A 261 20.95 0.49 40.13
CA ARG A 261 20.70 1.93 40.21
C ARG A 261 20.60 2.52 38.81
N GLU A 262 19.38 2.81 38.37
CA GLU A 262 19.11 3.53 37.12
C GLU A 262 19.45 5.01 37.25
N SER A 263 19.71 5.70 36.12
CA SER A 263 19.96 7.15 36.13
C SER A 263 18.80 7.94 36.72
N ALA A 264 17.57 7.45 36.58
CA ALA A 264 16.38 8.07 37.18
C ALA A 264 16.30 7.89 38.72
N MET A 265 17.07 6.94 39.26
CA MET A 265 17.20 6.70 40.70
C MET A 265 18.42 7.42 41.30
N CYS A 266 19.17 8.19 40.51
CA CYS A 266 20.31 8.96 40.97
C CYS A 266 19.90 10.39 41.32
N ALA A 267 20.18 10.81 42.55
CA ALA A 267 20.04 12.22 42.93
C ALA A 267 21.10 13.08 42.24
N LYS A 268 20.79 14.36 41.99
CA LYS A 268 21.71 15.29 41.30
C LYS A 268 23.06 15.45 42.00
N GLU A 269 23.06 15.36 43.33
CA GLU A 269 24.26 15.44 44.16
C GLU A 269 25.18 14.21 44.03
N ASP A 270 24.62 13.04 43.67
CA ASP A 270 25.36 11.80 43.46
C ASP A 270 25.79 11.59 42.00
N GLU A 271 25.36 12.45 41.07
CA GLU A 271 25.66 12.35 39.64
C GLU A 271 27.17 12.19 39.34
N PRO A 272 28.11 12.92 39.99
CA PRO A 272 29.54 12.70 39.76
C PRO A 272 29.99 11.27 40.11
N ALA A 273 29.46 10.70 41.20
CA ALA A 273 29.76 9.31 41.59
C ALA A 273 29.07 8.31 40.65
N PHE A 274 27.82 8.59 40.25
CA PHE A 274 27.10 7.78 39.27
C PHE A 274 27.81 7.71 37.93
N GLN A 275 28.44 8.79 37.47
CA GLN A 275 29.18 8.85 36.21
C GLN A 275 30.63 8.36 36.33
N ASP A 276 31.11 8.05 37.54
CA ASP A 276 32.46 7.50 37.76
C ASP A 276 32.51 6.02 37.35
N ILE A 277 32.97 5.79 36.12
CA ILE A 277 33.12 4.46 35.52
C ILE A 277 34.20 3.60 36.20
N THR A 278 35.10 4.21 36.97
CA THR A 278 36.14 3.47 37.71
C THR A 278 35.63 2.94 39.04
N LYS A 279 34.62 3.60 39.61
CA LYS A 279 33.92 3.19 40.83
C LYS A 279 32.79 2.20 40.54
N HIS A 280 31.84 2.61 39.71
CA HIS A 280 30.68 1.80 39.32
C HIS A 280 30.90 1.22 37.93
N ARG A 281 31.64 0.11 37.90
CA ARG A 281 32.26 -0.49 36.71
C ARG A 281 31.34 -1.31 35.82
N PHE A 282 30.27 -1.89 36.37
CA PHE A 282 29.43 -2.85 35.64
C PHE A 282 28.10 -2.23 35.24
N PHE A 283 27.87 -2.16 33.92
CA PHE A 283 26.73 -1.52 33.33
C PHE A 283 25.72 -2.56 32.83
N ASN A 284 24.44 -2.38 33.17
CA ASN A 284 23.35 -3.28 32.79
C ASN A 284 23.13 -3.25 31.27
N THR A 285 23.14 -4.42 30.63
CA THR A 285 22.85 -4.55 29.19
C THR A 285 21.35 -4.65 28.89
N ASN A 286 20.53 -4.89 29.93
CA ASN A 286 19.14 -5.29 29.86
C ASN A 286 18.94 -6.68 29.20
N ASN A 287 19.99 -7.52 29.15
CA ASN A 287 19.86 -8.93 28.83
C ASN A 287 19.79 -9.71 30.15
N LEU A 288 18.66 -10.38 30.39
CA LEU A 288 18.34 -11.01 31.66
C LEU A 288 18.04 -12.49 31.49
N TRP A 289 18.47 -13.29 32.45
CA TRP A 289 18.12 -14.68 32.60
C TRP A 289 17.29 -14.87 33.87
N ILE A 290 16.12 -15.48 33.74
CA ILE A 290 15.14 -15.63 34.83
C ILE A 290 14.82 -17.11 35.02
N ARG A 291 14.84 -17.57 36.26
CA ARG A 291 14.25 -18.87 36.64
C ARG A 291 12.76 -18.71 36.85
N ILE A 292 11.99 -19.39 36.01
CA ILE A 292 10.53 -19.26 35.96
C ILE A 292 9.87 -19.81 37.25
N ASP A 293 10.40 -20.89 37.81
CA ASP A 293 9.94 -21.45 39.08
C ASP A 293 10.23 -20.52 40.26
N LYS A 294 11.40 -19.88 40.28
CA LYS A 294 11.76 -18.88 41.31
C LYS A 294 10.97 -17.59 41.18
N LEU A 295 10.63 -17.21 39.96
CA LEU A 295 9.71 -16.12 39.69
C LEU A 295 8.33 -16.43 40.32
N GLN A 296 7.80 -17.64 40.12
CA GLN A 296 6.52 -18.05 40.71
C GLN A 296 6.54 -18.01 42.26
N GLU A 297 7.63 -18.45 42.90
CA GLU A 297 7.79 -18.37 44.37
C GLU A 297 7.65 -16.93 44.89
N ILE A 298 8.20 -15.94 44.18
CA ILE A 298 8.07 -14.52 44.52
C ILE A 298 6.63 -14.05 44.32
N VAL A 299 6.01 -14.40 43.18
CA VAL A 299 4.63 -14.03 42.87
C VAL A 299 3.67 -14.54 43.94
N ASP A 300 3.83 -15.79 44.39
CA ASP A 300 2.99 -16.38 45.44
C ASP A 300 3.22 -15.68 46.79
N LYS A 301 4.48 -15.38 47.13
CA LYS A 301 4.85 -14.69 48.37
C LYS A 301 4.24 -13.29 48.49
N PHE A 302 4.11 -12.56 47.39
CA PHE A 302 3.62 -11.18 47.37
C PHE A 302 2.18 -11.04 46.86
N GLY A 303 1.43 -12.15 46.72
CA GLY A 303 0.00 -12.11 46.42
C GLY A 303 -0.31 -11.73 44.97
N GLY A 304 0.49 -12.20 44.01
CA GLY A 304 0.20 -12.08 42.57
C GLY A 304 1.00 -11.03 41.80
N PHE A 305 2.05 -10.45 42.39
CA PHE A 305 2.94 -9.49 41.72
C PHE A 305 4.37 -9.54 42.29
N ILE A 306 5.31 -8.78 41.69
CA ILE A 306 6.68 -8.60 42.22
C ILE A 306 6.85 -7.15 42.71
N PRO A 307 7.39 -6.93 43.93
CA PRO A 307 7.58 -5.59 44.49
C PRO A 307 8.85 -4.92 43.95
N LEU A 308 8.83 -4.48 42.68
CA LEU A 308 9.96 -3.76 42.08
C LEU A 308 10.14 -2.35 42.66
N PRO A 309 11.38 -1.84 42.75
CA PRO A 309 11.65 -0.45 43.10
C PRO A 309 10.97 0.55 42.16
N MET A 310 10.28 1.51 42.75
CA MET A 310 9.58 2.58 42.04
C MET A 310 10.58 3.58 41.45
N ILE A 311 10.39 3.92 40.17
CA ILE A 311 10.98 5.07 39.50
C ILE A 311 9.90 6.15 39.37
N MET A 312 10.22 7.37 39.78
CA MET A 312 9.31 8.51 39.72
C MET A 312 9.78 9.50 38.64
N ASN A 313 8.96 9.70 37.60
CA ASN A 313 9.24 10.62 36.51
C ASN A 313 8.25 11.80 36.50
N SER A 314 8.75 13.03 36.61
CA SER A 314 7.93 14.23 36.47
C SER A 314 7.73 14.59 34.99
N LYS A 315 6.47 14.78 34.58
CA LYS A 315 6.05 15.08 33.19
C LYS A 315 4.87 16.06 33.17
N THR A 316 4.35 16.30 31.98
CA THR A 316 3.05 16.91 31.71
C THR A 316 2.06 15.86 31.21
N VAL A 317 0.76 16.05 31.46
CA VAL A 317 -0.27 15.12 31.02
C VAL A 317 -0.29 15.02 29.50
N ASP A 318 -0.20 16.15 28.78
CA ASP A 318 0.04 16.19 27.34
C ASP A 318 1.55 16.40 27.09
N PRO A 319 2.26 15.40 26.51
CA PRO A 319 3.69 15.53 26.22
C PRO A 319 4.04 16.57 25.15
N LYS A 320 3.05 17.08 24.40
CA LYS A 320 3.22 18.10 23.36
C LYS A 320 2.93 19.51 23.87
N ASP A 321 2.41 19.64 25.09
CA ASP A 321 2.08 20.92 25.73
C ASP A 321 2.71 21.02 27.12
N ASP A 322 3.80 21.78 27.21
CA ASP A 322 4.53 22.04 28.45
C ASP A 322 3.69 22.79 29.52
N SER A 323 2.60 23.44 29.11
CA SER A 323 1.68 24.17 29.99
C SER A 323 0.57 23.29 30.58
N SER A 324 0.39 22.07 30.05
CA SER A 324 -0.62 21.13 30.54
C SER A 324 -0.31 20.61 31.95
N GLN A 325 -1.31 19.97 32.59
CA GLN A 325 -1.27 19.50 33.98
C GLN A 325 0.05 18.80 34.30
N LYS A 326 0.72 19.19 35.38
CA LYS A 326 1.94 18.52 35.85
C LYS A 326 1.54 17.18 36.46
N VAL A 327 2.22 16.12 36.00
CA VAL A 327 1.93 14.76 36.40
C VAL A 327 3.20 14.02 36.82
N VAL A 328 3.00 12.97 37.58
CA VAL A 328 4.00 11.98 37.93
C VAL A 328 3.66 10.68 37.23
N GLN A 329 4.65 10.08 36.60
CA GLN A 329 4.60 8.74 36.02
C GLN A 329 5.38 7.81 36.95
N LEU A 330 4.74 6.72 37.37
CA LEU A 330 5.40 5.67 38.13
C LEU A 330 5.80 4.56 37.17
N GLU A 331 7.11 4.31 37.11
CA GLU A 331 7.71 3.31 36.26
C GLU A 331 8.51 2.31 37.11
N THR A 332 8.83 1.17 36.52
CA THR A 332 9.75 0.18 37.08
C THR A 332 10.70 -0.32 36.01
N ALA A 333 11.89 -0.76 36.42
CA ALA A 333 12.89 -1.33 35.53
C ALA A 333 12.98 -2.85 35.71
N MET A 334 12.91 -3.61 34.60
CA MET A 334 12.97 -5.08 34.68
C MET A 334 14.24 -5.63 35.34
N GLY A 335 15.37 -4.96 35.14
CA GLY A 335 16.64 -5.33 35.76
C GLY A 335 16.67 -5.08 37.26
N ALA A 336 15.79 -4.22 37.79
CA ALA A 336 15.67 -4.00 39.22
C ALA A 336 15.13 -5.24 39.95
N ALA A 337 14.56 -6.22 39.23
CA ALA A 337 14.18 -7.50 39.83
C ALA A 337 15.37 -8.24 40.45
N ILE A 338 16.62 -7.92 40.09
CA ILE A 338 17.81 -8.54 40.68
C ILE A 338 17.81 -8.50 42.22
N GLU A 339 17.18 -7.48 42.83
CA GLU A 339 17.09 -7.38 44.29
C GLU A 339 15.91 -8.15 44.91
N CYS A 340 14.96 -8.62 44.09
CA CYS A 340 13.79 -9.38 44.50
C CYS A 340 14.04 -10.90 44.53
N PHE A 341 15.08 -11.36 43.86
CA PHE A 341 15.43 -12.78 43.74
C PHE A 341 16.54 -13.17 44.73
N ASP A 342 16.22 -14.03 45.69
CA ASP A 342 17.22 -14.66 46.54
C ASP A 342 18.13 -15.57 45.67
N GLY A 343 19.45 -15.37 45.72
CA GLY A 343 20.39 -16.08 44.85
C GLY A 343 20.57 -15.47 43.45
N ALA A 344 20.21 -14.20 43.26
CA ALA A 344 20.51 -13.48 42.04
C ALA A 344 22.02 -13.26 41.83
N SER A 345 22.44 -13.19 40.57
CA SER A 345 23.84 -13.03 40.17
C SER A 345 23.98 -12.10 38.97
N ALA A 346 25.21 -11.80 38.57
CA ALA A 346 25.51 -11.07 37.34
C ALA A 346 26.80 -11.59 36.71
N VAL A 347 26.91 -11.46 35.39
CA VAL A 347 28.05 -11.93 34.59
C VAL A 347 28.51 -10.84 33.64
N VAL A 348 29.83 -10.71 33.44
CA VAL A 348 30.40 -9.76 32.47
C VAL A 348 30.46 -10.40 31.09
N VAL A 349 29.78 -9.79 30.13
CA VAL A 349 29.75 -10.19 28.72
C VAL A 349 30.62 -9.28 27.85
N PRO A 350 31.12 -9.78 26.71
CA PRO A 350 31.78 -8.92 25.75
C PRO A 350 30.81 -7.86 25.21
N ARG A 351 31.34 -6.68 24.90
CA ARG A 351 30.56 -5.54 24.42
C ARG A 351 29.77 -5.82 23.15
N THR A 352 30.19 -6.82 22.37
CA THR A 352 29.46 -7.30 21.18
C THR A 352 28.04 -7.78 21.48
N ARG A 353 27.71 -8.12 22.74
CA ARG A 353 26.33 -8.46 23.17
C ARG A 353 25.46 -7.26 23.56
N PHE A 354 26.04 -6.06 23.50
CA PHE A 354 25.39 -4.81 23.86
C PHE A 354 25.61 -3.75 22.79
N ALA A 355 24.82 -3.87 21.71
CA ALA A 355 24.78 -2.94 20.59
C ALA A 355 23.37 -2.35 20.40
N PRO A 356 22.84 -1.60 21.39
CA PRO A 356 21.53 -0.99 21.26
C PRO A 356 21.58 0.19 20.28
N VAL A 357 20.61 0.28 19.38
CA VAL A 357 20.44 1.45 18.51
C VAL A 357 19.51 2.43 19.21
N LYS A 358 19.98 3.61 19.67
CA LYS A 358 19.11 4.62 20.30
C LYS A 358 18.99 5.91 19.48
N LYS A 359 19.96 6.18 18.60
CA LYS A 359 20.01 7.33 17.70
C LYS A 359 20.38 6.91 16.28
N CYS A 360 20.23 7.83 15.33
CA CYS A 360 20.68 7.66 13.95
C CYS A 360 22.20 7.45 13.82
N ASP A 361 22.98 7.97 14.77
CA ASP A 361 24.43 7.73 14.87
C ASP A 361 24.73 6.23 15.00
N ASP A 362 24.01 5.55 15.91
CA ASP A 362 24.14 4.11 16.15
C ASP A 362 23.64 3.30 14.95
N LEU A 363 22.54 3.76 14.33
CA LEU A 363 21.95 3.10 13.16
C LEU A 363 22.88 3.17 11.94
N LEU A 364 23.48 4.34 11.68
CA LEU A 364 24.45 4.52 10.59
C LEU A 364 25.64 3.58 10.79
N LEU A 365 26.15 3.52 12.02
CA LEU A 365 27.25 2.62 12.39
C LEU A 365 26.87 1.15 12.15
N LEU A 366 25.71 0.71 12.63
CA LEU A 366 25.25 -0.67 12.51
C LEU A 366 24.98 -1.09 11.05
N ARG A 367 24.44 -0.15 10.24
CA ARG A 367 24.20 -0.38 8.81
C ARG A 367 25.53 -0.46 8.02
N SER A 368 26.56 0.30 8.42
CA SER A 368 27.85 0.36 7.73
C SER A 368 28.64 -0.95 7.78
N ASP A 369 29.72 -1.05 7.00
CA ASP A 369 30.65 -2.19 7.01
C ASP A 369 31.50 -2.32 8.29
N ALA A 370 31.39 -1.38 9.24
CA ALA A 370 31.96 -1.52 10.57
C ALA A 370 31.32 -2.66 11.37
N TYR A 371 30.08 -3.04 11.05
CA TYR A 371 29.42 -4.22 11.57
C TYR A 371 29.17 -5.24 10.45
N VAL A 372 29.29 -6.52 10.75
CA VAL A 372 28.98 -7.62 9.81
C VAL A 372 27.96 -8.55 10.44
N ILE A 373 27.14 -9.19 9.61
CA ILE A 373 26.20 -10.22 10.05
C ILE A 373 26.91 -11.57 9.97
N THR A 374 26.98 -12.29 11.07
CA THR A 374 27.53 -13.66 11.15
C THR A 374 26.56 -14.68 10.54
N GLU A 375 27.01 -15.93 10.36
CA GLU A 375 26.17 -17.02 9.82
C GLU A 375 24.94 -17.32 10.69
N ASP A 376 25.04 -17.10 12.00
CA ASP A 376 23.94 -17.18 12.97
C ASP A 376 23.15 -15.86 13.12
N PHE A 377 23.26 -14.98 12.13
CA PHE A 377 22.49 -13.74 11.98
C PHE A 377 22.70 -12.70 13.09
N ARG A 378 23.86 -12.68 13.76
CA ARG A 378 24.22 -11.66 14.75
C ARG A 378 25.02 -10.53 14.11
N PRO A 379 24.72 -9.25 14.41
CA PRO A 379 25.62 -8.18 14.08
C PRO A 379 26.79 -8.16 15.07
N VAL A 380 27.99 -8.32 14.54
CA VAL A 380 29.24 -8.21 15.30
C VAL A 380 30.12 -7.13 14.71
N LEU A 381 30.98 -6.54 15.54
CA LEU A 381 31.98 -5.59 15.06
C LEU A 381 32.89 -6.32 14.06
N ASN A 382 33.10 -5.71 12.90
CA ASN A 382 34.00 -6.25 11.89
C ASN A 382 35.42 -6.37 12.47
N PRO A 383 36.09 -7.54 12.41
CA PRO A 383 37.45 -7.70 12.92
C PRO A 383 38.45 -6.69 12.34
N ALA A 384 38.21 -6.18 11.13
CA ALA A 384 39.01 -5.14 10.51
C ALA A 384 39.00 -3.79 11.28
N CYS A 385 38.01 -3.56 12.15
CA CYS A 385 37.97 -2.40 13.05
C CYS A 385 38.98 -2.51 14.21
N GLY A 386 39.72 -3.62 14.35
CA GLY A 386 40.72 -3.80 15.41
C GLY A 386 40.13 -3.87 16.82
N GLY A 387 38.88 -4.33 16.94
CA GLY A 387 38.19 -4.52 18.23
C GLY A 387 37.58 -3.25 18.85
N VAL A 388 37.71 -2.09 18.22
CA VAL A 388 37.14 -0.81 18.71
C VAL A 388 36.16 -0.25 17.69
N ALA A 389 34.92 0.00 18.12
CA ALA A 389 33.90 0.58 17.25
C ALA A 389 34.18 2.07 16.95
N PRO A 390 33.95 2.54 15.70
CA PRO A 390 34.02 3.96 15.35
C PRO A 390 33.10 4.83 16.21
N ILE A 391 33.57 6.04 16.58
CA ILE A 391 32.74 7.03 17.28
C ILE A 391 32.05 7.95 16.27
N ILE A 392 30.73 7.89 16.18
CA ILE A 392 29.93 8.69 15.24
C ILE A 392 29.24 9.83 15.98
N ALA A 393 29.31 11.04 15.43
CA ALA A 393 28.60 12.21 15.90
C ALA A 393 27.95 12.95 14.72
N LEU A 394 26.64 12.76 14.57
CA LEU A 394 25.85 13.44 13.54
C LEU A 394 25.21 14.72 14.09
N ASP A 395 25.03 15.72 13.24
CA ASP A 395 24.29 16.94 13.59
C ASP A 395 22.84 16.59 13.93
N SER A 396 22.50 16.66 15.21
CA SER A 396 21.15 16.33 15.70
C SER A 396 20.06 17.26 15.13
N LYS A 397 20.40 18.44 14.62
CA LYS A 397 19.43 19.31 13.94
C LYS A 397 19.07 18.81 12.54
N LYS A 398 19.94 17.99 11.92
CA LYS A 398 19.76 17.47 10.55
C LYS A 398 19.41 15.99 10.52
N TYR A 399 19.98 15.18 11.42
CA TYR A 399 19.93 13.71 11.36
C TYR A 399 19.26 13.03 12.54
N LYS A 400 18.53 13.76 13.39
CA LYS A 400 17.80 13.14 14.51
C LYS A 400 16.76 12.12 14.02
N LEU A 401 16.15 12.36 12.86
CA LEU A 401 15.09 11.52 12.30
C LEU A 401 15.65 10.53 11.28
N VAL A 402 15.13 9.30 11.27
CA VAL A 402 15.56 8.23 10.34
C VAL A 402 15.38 8.63 8.89
N GLY A 403 14.24 9.22 8.52
CA GLY A 403 14.00 9.64 7.13
C GLY A 403 15.07 10.61 6.61
N ALA A 404 15.61 11.47 7.46
CA ALA A 404 16.70 12.37 7.07
C ALA A 404 18.04 11.64 6.89
N LEU A 405 18.31 10.60 7.69
CA LEU A 405 19.47 9.72 7.50
C LEU A 405 19.33 8.89 6.21
N GLU A 406 18.13 8.38 5.93
CA GLU A 406 17.82 7.61 4.71
C GLU A 406 17.98 8.47 3.46
N GLU A 407 17.50 9.71 3.48
CA GLU A 407 17.75 10.66 2.39
C GLU A 407 19.26 10.90 2.19
N ALA A 408 19.99 11.12 3.28
CA ALA A 408 21.43 11.32 3.25
C ALA A 408 22.23 10.10 2.78
N THR A 409 21.71 8.89 2.96
CA THR A 409 22.36 7.61 2.59
C THR A 409 21.62 6.89 1.46
N SER A 410 20.81 7.62 0.68
CA SER A 410 20.02 7.08 -0.43
C SER A 410 20.86 6.41 -1.53
N GLN A 411 22.16 6.72 -1.58
CA GLN A 411 23.14 6.06 -2.47
C GLN A 411 23.88 4.90 -1.80
N GLY A 412 23.28 4.39 -0.73
CA GLY A 412 23.82 3.40 0.19
C GLY A 412 24.70 4.00 1.29
N VAL A 413 25.11 3.12 2.19
CA VAL A 413 25.78 3.50 3.44
C VAL A 413 27.29 3.62 3.21
N PRO A 414 27.96 4.65 3.76
CA PRO A 414 29.41 4.81 3.64
C PRO A 414 30.18 3.69 4.34
N SER A 415 31.43 3.49 3.93
CA SER A 415 32.39 2.65 4.63
C SER A 415 32.92 3.35 5.87
N LEU A 416 32.84 2.66 7.02
CA LEU A 416 33.30 3.09 8.34
C LEU A 416 34.30 2.11 8.98
N VAL A 417 34.63 0.99 8.32
CA VAL A 417 35.49 -0.06 8.88
C VAL A 417 36.88 0.45 9.33
N ASP A 418 37.46 1.44 8.65
CA ASP A 418 38.74 2.05 9.01
C ASP A 418 38.57 3.40 9.75
N CYS A 419 37.34 3.77 10.11
CA CYS A 419 37.03 5.01 10.79
C CYS A 419 37.28 4.87 12.30
N LYS A 420 37.93 5.86 12.91
CA LYS A 420 38.05 5.98 14.37
C LYS A 420 37.01 6.93 14.94
N ARG A 421 36.79 8.05 14.25
CA ARG A 421 35.81 9.07 14.63
C ARG A 421 35.27 9.78 13.40
N LEU A 422 33.96 9.96 13.33
CA LEU A 422 33.28 10.76 12.32
C LEU A 422 32.44 11.84 13.00
N THR A 423 32.63 13.09 12.61
CA THR A 423 31.78 14.21 13.01
C THR A 423 31.21 14.91 11.79
N ILE A 424 29.89 15.02 11.69
CA ILE A 424 29.20 15.71 10.60
C ILE A 424 28.38 16.87 11.18
N LYS A 425 28.61 18.09 10.69
CA LYS A 425 27.86 19.31 11.00
C LYS A 425 27.19 19.84 9.74
N GLY A 426 25.89 20.11 9.79
CA GLY A 426 25.11 20.52 8.61
C GLY A 426 24.66 19.35 7.71
N ALA A 427 24.04 19.68 6.58
CA ALA A 427 23.42 18.71 5.68
C ALA A 427 24.44 18.15 4.65
N ILE A 428 24.80 16.88 4.82
CA ILE A 428 25.71 16.08 4.01
C ILE A 428 24.99 14.82 3.47
N ARG A 429 25.17 14.53 2.19
CA ARG A 429 24.83 13.25 1.56
C ARG A 429 26.10 12.41 1.41
N MET A 430 25.94 11.10 1.53
CA MET A 430 27.00 10.10 1.45
C MET A 430 26.46 8.84 0.78
N GLY A 431 27.35 8.02 0.24
CA GLY A 431 27.00 6.84 -0.53
C GLY A 431 27.96 5.69 -0.30
N ARG A 432 27.74 4.56 -0.99
CA ARG A 432 28.70 3.43 -1.01
C ARG A 432 30.09 3.82 -1.51
N SER A 433 30.18 4.90 -2.29
CA SER A 433 31.45 5.43 -2.82
C SER A 433 32.25 6.24 -1.77
N THR A 434 31.65 6.54 -0.62
CA THR A 434 32.25 7.32 0.47
C THR A 434 32.92 6.38 1.47
N ARG A 435 34.21 6.60 1.78
CA ARG A 435 34.96 5.86 2.80
C ARG A 435 35.63 6.81 3.78
N PHE A 436 35.36 6.63 5.06
CA PHE A 436 35.97 7.42 6.13
C PHE A 436 37.11 6.65 6.81
N VAL A 437 38.28 7.27 6.94
CA VAL A 437 39.48 6.64 7.51
C VAL A 437 40.06 7.52 8.64
N GLY A 438 40.30 6.92 9.80
CA GLY A 438 40.85 7.64 10.97
C GLY A 438 39.87 8.64 11.58
N ASN A 439 40.34 9.84 11.90
CA ASN A 439 39.49 10.90 12.49
C ASN A 439 39.04 11.88 11.41
N VAL A 440 37.73 11.95 11.14
CA VAL A 440 37.15 12.80 10.10
C VAL A 440 36.12 13.76 10.69
N SER A 441 36.20 15.02 10.31
CA SER A 441 35.21 16.07 10.58
C SER A 441 34.76 16.69 9.26
N ILE A 442 33.46 16.85 9.05
CA ILE A 442 32.88 17.50 7.87
C ILE A 442 31.88 18.55 8.34
N THR A 443 32.00 19.75 7.79
CA THR A 443 31.10 20.87 8.04
C THR A 443 30.47 21.37 6.75
N ASN A 444 29.15 21.58 6.75
CA ASN A 444 28.41 22.33 5.74
C ASN A 444 27.57 23.41 6.44
N LYS A 445 27.84 24.67 6.14
CA LYS A 445 27.11 25.83 6.69
C LYS A 445 25.99 26.31 5.76
N SER A 446 25.90 25.78 4.54
CA SER A 446 24.84 26.11 3.60
C SER A 446 23.53 25.38 3.91
N ASP A 447 22.42 25.91 3.40
CA ASP A 447 21.09 25.28 3.54
C ASP A 447 20.91 24.08 2.59
N GLU A 448 21.74 23.98 1.55
CA GLU A 448 21.69 22.89 0.59
C GLU A 448 22.55 21.71 1.05
N SER A 449 22.04 20.49 0.88
CA SER A 449 22.78 19.27 1.20
C SER A 449 23.91 18.97 0.20
N LYS A 450 25.13 18.72 0.69
CA LYS A 450 26.33 18.50 -0.14
C LYS A 450 26.77 17.05 -0.14
N TYR A 451 27.14 16.51 -1.29
CA TYR A 451 27.61 15.13 -1.40
C TYR A 451 29.12 15.04 -1.16
N VAL A 452 29.53 14.03 -0.40
CA VAL A 452 30.94 13.68 -0.22
C VAL A 452 31.19 12.27 -0.74
N SER A 453 32.20 12.11 -1.60
CA SER A 453 32.56 10.83 -2.23
C SER A 453 34.06 10.55 -2.13
N GLY A 454 34.44 9.30 -2.37
CA GLY A 454 35.82 8.85 -2.30
C GLY A 454 36.29 8.60 -0.87
N THR A 455 37.61 8.43 -0.72
CA THR A 455 38.24 8.20 0.60
C THR A 455 38.60 9.52 1.25
N ILE A 456 38.08 9.76 2.45
CA ILE A 456 38.38 10.92 3.29
C ILE A 456 39.13 10.41 4.52
N ALA A 457 40.41 10.75 4.62
CA ALA A 457 41.31 10.22 5.63
C ALA A 457 41.89 11.33 6.50
N ASN A 458 41.70 11.23 7.83
CA ASN A 458 42.29 12.14 8.82
C ASN A 458 42.13 13.64 8.50
N ALA A 459 40.91 14.06 8.14
CA ALA A 459 40.64 15.40 7.60
C ALA A 459 39.58 16.16 8.40
N ASP A 460 39.67 17.50 8.39
CA ASP A 460 38.60 18.42 8.78
C ASP A 460 38.22 19.25 7.55
N LEU A 461 37.05 18.98 6.98
CA LEU A 461 36.63 19.46 5.66
C LEU A 461 35.42 20.39 5.78
N ASP A 462 35.53 21.62 5.27
CA ASP A 462 34.38 22.51 5.08
C ASP A 462 33.93 22.43 3.61
N VAL A 463 32.73 21.88 3.37
CA VAL A 463 32.15 21.71 2.03
C VAL A 463 31.05 22.73 1.73
N SER A 464 30.96 23.81 2.50
CA SER A 464 29.88 24.80 2.36
C SER A 464 29.76 25.36 0.93
N ASP A 465 30.90 25.54 0.24
CA ASP A 465 30.98 26.09 -1.11
C ASP A 465 30.99 25.02 -2.22
N ALA A 466 30.86 23.73 -1.87
CA ALA A 466 30.80 22.65 -2.85
C ALA A 466 29.52 22.74 -3.71
N VAL A 467 29.57 22.23 -4.94
CA VAL A 467 28.37 22.13 -5.79
C VAL A 467 27.38 21.16 -5.14
N GLY A 468 26.08 21.50 -5.19
CA GLY A 468 25.00 20.65 -4.68
C GLY A 468 24.24 19.94 -5.79
N LEU A 469 22.95 19.67 -5.59
CA LEU A 469 22.15 18.89 -6.53
C LEU A 469 21.83 19.62 -7.84
N GLY A 470 21.90 20.96 -7.85
CA GLY A 470 21.59 21.76 -9.04
C GLY A 470 20.13 21.57 -9.46
N THR A 471 19.88 21.22 -10.72
CA THR A 471 18.53 21.02 -11.29
C THR A 471 17.76 19.86 -10.65
N LEU A 472 18.45 18.95 -9.95
CA LEU A 472 17.84 17.86 -9.20
C LEU A 472 17.54 18.21 -7.73
N LYS A 473 17.71 19.47 -7.34
CA LYS A 473 17.45 19.92 -5.97
C LYS A 473 15.94 19.94 -5.69
N PRO A 474 15.43 19.12 -4.76
CA PRO A 474 14.04 19.22 -4.36
C PRO A 474 13.83 20.48 -3.52
N THR A 475 12.69 21.13 -3.72
CA THR A 475 12.19 22.21 -2.88
C THR A 475 10.86 21.81 -2.28
N ILE A 476 10.58 22.28 -1.07
CA ILE A 476 9.29 22.06 -0.39
C ILE A 476 8.47 23.32 -0.55
N VAL A 477 7.32 23.20 -1.23
CA VAL A 477 6.37 24.29 -1.41
C VAL A 477 5.22 24.08 -0.42
N LYS A 478 4.92 25.11 0.38
CA LYS A 478 3.78 25.08 1.30
C LYS A 478 2.48 25.02 0.52
N SER A 479 1.56 24.21 1.00
CA SER A 479 0.22 24.07 0.42
C SER A 479 -0.80 23.82 1.54
N ALA A 480 -2.08 23.77 1.18
CA ALA A 480 -3.17 23.43 2.09
C ALA A 480 -4.16 22.49 1.37
N PRO A 481 -5.00 21.75 2.11
CA PRO A 481 -6.03 20.91 1.52
C PRO A 481 -6.98 21.70 0.61
N ILE A 482 -7.24 21.19 -0.58
CA ILE A 482 -8.20 21.76 -1.53
C ILE A 482 -9.38 20.81 -1.66
N ARG A 483 -10.61 21.34 -1.53
CA ARG A 483 -11.82 20.52 -1.62
C ARG A 483 -11.98 19.90 -3.02
N GLY A 484 -12.65 18.76 -3.08
CA GLY A 484 -13.06 18.13 -4.33
C GLY A 484 -12.03 17.18 -4.94
N GLN A 485 -10.94 16.85 -4.26
CA GLN A 485 -9.92 15.91 -4.74
C GLN A 485 -10.20 14.44 -4.39
N GLU A 486 -11.48 14.06 -4.27
CA GLU A 486 -11.87 12.67 -4.07
C GLU A 486 -11.67 11.91 -5.39
N PRO A 487 -10.70 10.98 -5.47
CA PRO A 487 -10.54 10.14 -6.65
C PRO A 487 -11.77 9.23 -6.77
N GLY A 488 -12.32 9.12 -7.98
CA GLY A 488 -13.33 8.12 -8.29
C GLY A 488 -12.74 6.71 -8.29
N THR A 489 -13.36 5.79 -9.04
CA THR A 489 -12.93 4.38 -9.06
C THR A 489 -11.47 4.14 -9.50
N SER A 490 -10.89 5.04 -10.30
CA SER A 490 -9.55 4.88 -10.89
C SER A 490 -8.77 6.20 -11.05
N GLY A 491 -9.32 7.33 -10.60
CA GLY A 491 -8.70 8.64 -10.82
C GLY A 491 -9.63 9.82 -10.53
N LEU A 492 -9.05 11.02 -10.56
CA LEU A 492 -9.75 12.28 -10.35
C LEU A 492 -10.19 12.87 -11.70
N ARG A 493 -11.44 13.34 -11.78
CA ARG A 493 -11.99 14.06 -12.95
C ARG A 493 -12.63 15.36 -12.49
N LYS A 494 -12.26 16.48 -13.12
CA LYS A 494 -12.74 17.83 -12.82
C LYS A 494 -12.69 18.70 -14.06
N LYS A 495 -13.25 19.91 -13.96
CA LYS A 495 -13.07 20.91 -15.00
C LYS A 495 -11.58 21.24 -15.14
N THR A 496 -11.13 21.40 -16.38
CA THR A 496 -9.74 21.73 -16.73
C THR A 496 -9.24 22.95 -15.94
N LYS A 497 -10.09 23.97 -15.80
CA LYS A 497 -9.80 25.18 -14.99
C LYS A 497 -9.48 24.90 -13.52
N GLU A 498 -10.07 23.87 -12.92
CA GLU A 498 -9.75 23.49 -11.54
C GLU A 498 -8.32 22.95 -11.46
N PHE A 499 -7.91 22.09 -12.40
CA PHE A 499 -6.54 21.56 -12.45
C PHE A 499 -5.48 22.62 -12.72
N MET A 500 -5.84 23.68 -13.45
CA MET A 500 -4.99 24.83 -13.72
C MET A 500 -4.90 25.79 -12.53
N SER A 501 -5.75 25.64 -11.51
CA SER A 501 -5.68 26.47 -10.31
C SER A 501 -4.45 26.11 -9.47
N GLU A 502 -3.96 27.09 -8.73
CA GLU A 502 -2.71 26.99 -7.97
C GLU A 502 -2.73 25.75 -7.05
N ASN A 503 -1.68 24.95 -7.13
CA ASN A 503 -1.44 23.76 -6.30
C ASN A 503 -2.46 22.62 -6.45
N TYR A 504 -3.49 22.73 -7.30
CA TYR A 504 -4.51 21.68 -7.43
C TYR A 504 -3.92 20.37 -7.95
N LEU A 505 -3.29 20.41 -9.13
CA LEU A 505 -2.60 19.25 -9.69
C LEU A 505 -1.48 18.77 -8.75
N ASN A 506 -0.68 19.70 -8.21
CA ASN A 506 0.46 19.37 -7.36
C ASN A 506 0.02 18.59 -6.11
N ASN A 507 -1.03 19.04 -5.43
CA ASN A 507 -1.54 18.37 -4.24
C ASN A 507 -1.98 16.94 -4.54
N PHE A 508 -2.69 16.72 -5.64
CA PHE A 508 -3.13 15.38 -6.01
C PHE A 508 -1.95 14.48 -6.38
N VAL A 509 -0.99 14.96 -7.17
CA VAL A 509 0.21 14.21 -7.55
C VAL A 509 1.05 13.85 -6.32
N GLN A 510 1.26 14.79 -5.39
CA GLN A 510 1.96 14.51 -4.14
C GLN A 510 1.22 13.48 -3.30
N ALA A 511 -0.11 13.60 -3.18
CA ALA A 511 -0.92 12.66 -2.41
C ALA A 511 -0.84 11.22 -2.95
N VAL A 512 -0.75 11.06 -4.28
CA VAL A 512 -0.52 9.75 -4.93
C VAL A 512 0.88 9.24 -4.59
N PHE A 513 1.94 10.05 -4.71
CA PHE A 513 3.29 9.63 -4.33
C PHE A 513 3.37 9.21 -2.86
N ASP A 514 2.78 9.98 -1.96
CA ASP A 514 2.75 9.69 -0.53
C ASP A 514 2.05 8.34 -0.27
N ALA A 515 0.94 8.07 -0.95
CA ALA A 515 0.21 6.80 -0.83
C ALA A 515 1.00 5.61 -1.39
N VAL A 516 1.65 5.78 -2.56
CA VAL A 516 2.45 4.75 -3.22
C VAL A 516 3.69 4.37 -2.41
N ILE A 517 4.40 5.39 -1.88
CA ILE A 517 5.59 5.20 -1.04
C ILE A 517 5.20 4.57 0.30
N ALA A 518 4.13 5.06 0.95
CA ALA A 518 3.61 4.46 2.18
C ALA A 518 3.13 3.01 1.98
N GLY A 519 2.66 2.68 0.77
CA GLY A 519 2.32 1.32 0.33
C GLY A 519 3.52 0.40 0.11
N GLY A 520 4.76 0.88 0.33
CA GLY A 520 5.99 0.07 0.24
C GLY A 520 6.66 0.09 -1.14
N THR A 521 6.20 0.92 -2.08
CA THR A 521 6.82 1.00 -3.41
C THR A 521 8.10 1.83 -3.35
N ASN A 522 9.24 1.22 -3.69
CA ASN A 522 10.49 1.95 -3.87
C ASN A 522 10.53 2.62 -5.25
N VAL A 523 10.06 3.87 -5.32
CA VAL A 523 9.98 4.65 -6.56
C VAL A 523 11.35 4.95 -7.21
N SER A 524 12.46 4.72 -6.50
CA SER A 524 13.82 4.92 -7.02
C SER A 524 14.38 3.75 -7.83
N GLU A 525 13.79 2.55 -7.70
CA GLU A 525 14.27 1.32 -8.35
C GLU A 525 13.49 0.94 -9.62
N GLY A 526 12.31 1.51 -9.85
CA GLY A 526 11.49 1.24 -11.03
C GLY A 526 11.48 2.37 -12.07
N THR A 527 10.46 2.34 -12.92
CA THR A 527 10.15 3.39 -13.90
C THR A 527 8.74 3.93 -13.68
N LEU A 528 8.55 5.24 -13.80
CA LEU A 528 7.21 5.84 -13.84
C LEU A 528 6.78 6.05 -15.29
N VAL A 529 5.65 5.49 -15.70
CA VAL A 529 5.07 5.80 -17.01
C VAL A 529 4.18 7.03 -16.90
N VAL A 530 4.26 7.94 -17.87
CA VAL A 530 3.36 9.09 -17.95
C VAL A 530 2.90 9.25 -19.40
N GLY A 531 1.59 9.37 -19.58
CA GLY A 531 1.00 9.67 -20.88
C GLY A 531 -0.50 9.92 -20.70
N GLY A 532 -1.17 10.25 -21.79
CA GLY A 532 -2.60 10.52 -21.76
C GLY A 532 -3.21 10.52 -23.14
N ASP A 533 -4.43 11.02 -23.22
CA ASP A 533 -5.19 11.05 -24.46
C ASP A 533 -4.92 12.29 -25.35
N GLY A 534 -4.03 13.17 -24.91
CA GLY A 534 -3.67 14.39 -25.64
C GLY A 534 -4.64 15.55 -25.44
N ARG A 535 -5.64 15.43 -24.56
CA ARG A 535 -6.54 16.54 -24.23
C ARG A 535 -5.78 17.77 -23.71
N TYR A 536 -6.44 18.92 -23.74
CA TYR A 536 -5.89 20.18 -23.26
C TYR A 536 -5.30 20.04 -21.85
N TYR A 537 -4.16 20.69 -21.59
CA TYR A 537 -3.36 20.62 -20.36
C TYR A 537 -2.50 19.35 -20.16
N ASN A 538 -2.57 18.36 -21.07
CA ASN A 538 -1.78 17.13 -21.00
C ASN A 538 -0.26 17.39 -20.94
N ASP A 539 0.27 18.21 -21.85
CA ASP A 539 1.71 18.55 -21.92
C ASP A 539 2.22 19.22 -20.63
N LYS A 540 1.46 20.17 -20.08
CA LYS A 540 1.80 20.90 -18.85
C LYS A 540 1.75 20.00 -17.61
N ALA A 541 0.75 19.11 -17.55
CA ALA A 541 0.64 18.15 -16.47
C ALA A 541 1.81 17.15 -16.49
N ILE A 542 2.25 16.68 -17.66
CA ILE A 542 3.43 15.79 -17.80
C ILE A 542 4.68 16.46 -17.21
N GLN A 543 4.98 17.70 -17.59
CA GLN A 543 6.15 18.41 -17.06
C GLN A 543 6.08 18.54 -15.54
N THR A 544 4.91 18.86 -14.99
CA THR A 544 4.69 18.97 -13.54
C THR A 544 4.93 17.63 -12.84
N ILE A 545 4.38 16.53 -13.38
CA ILE A 545 4.55 15.19 -12.84
C ILE A 545 6.00 14.74 -12.86
N ILE A 546 6.76 15.03 -13.92
CA ILE A 546 8.20 14.73 -13.98
C ILE A 546 8.94 15.47 -12.86
N LYS A 547 8.75 16.79 -12.74
CA LYS A 547 9.41 17.62 -11.72
C LYS A 547 9.11 17.17 -10.29
N MET A 548 7.87 16.76 -10.04
CA MET A 548 7.44 16.24 -8.73
C MET A 548 7.91 14.80 -8.50
N GLY A 549 7.90 13.96 -9.53
CA GLY A 549 8.41 12.59 -9.45
C GLY A 549 9.88 12.56 -9.10
N VAL A 550 10.70 13.41 -9.75
CA VAL A 550 12.13 13.55 -9.42
C VAL A 550 12.32 13.96 -7.98
N ALA A 551 11.54 14.95 -7.51
CA ALA A 551 11.61 15.42 -6.13
C ALA A 551 11.15 14.38 -5.09
N ASN A 552 10.32 13.42 -5.50
CA ASN A 552 9.88 12.29 -4.70
C ASN A 552 10.76 11.04 -4.88
N GLY A 553 11.84 11.12 -5.66
CA GLY A 553 12.87 10.08 -5.75
C GLY A 553 12.85 9.23 -7.03
N VAL A 554 11.91 9.48 -7.96
CA VAL A 554 11.86 8.76 -9.25
C VAL A 554 13.12 9.02 -10.05
N LYS A 555 13.76 7.94 -10.51
CA LYS A 555 15.01 8.01 -11.30
C LYS A 555 14.81 7.75 -12.79
N ARG A 556 13.67 7.17 -13.18
CA ARG A 556 13.39 6.81 -14.57
C ARG A 556 11.94 7.09 -14.94
N PHE A 557 11.76 7.61 -16.14
CA PHE A 557 10.44 7.91 -16.71
C PHE A 557 10.33 7.35 -18.13
N TRP A 558 9.17 6.78 -18.44
CA TRP A 558 8.74 6.49 -19.81
C TRP A 558 7.59 7.42 -20.18
N ILE A 559 7.79 8.24 -21.21
CA ILE A 559 6.82 9.22 -21.67
C ILE A 559 6.39 8.85 -23.08
N GLY A 560 5.09 8.78 -23.34
CA GLY A 560 4.60 8.62 -24.72
C GLY A 560 5.05 9.77 -25.61
N LYS A 561 5.42 9.49 -26.86
CA LYS A 561 5.67 10.53 -27.85
C LYS A 561 4.48 11.49 -27.93
N ASP A 562 4.76 12.80 -27.94
CA ASP A 562 3.78 13.89 -27.89
C ASP A 562 2.90 13.88 -26.62
N GLY A 563 3.30 13.12 -25.59
CA GLY A 563 2.51 12.88 -24.39
C GLY A 563 1.35 11.90 -24.59
N LEU A 564 1.30 11.20 -25.72
CA LEU A 564 0.21 10.29 -26.10
C LEU A 564 0.53 8.86 -25.68
N LEU A 565 -0.32 8.28 -24.84
CA LEU A 565 -0.41 6.83 -24.60
C LEU A 565 -1.88 6.49 -24.32
N SER A 566 -2.45 5.58 -25.11
CA SER A 566 -3.79 5.05 -24.80
C SER A 566 -3.77 4.32 -23.46
N THR A 567 -4.90 4.29 -22.76
CA THR A 567 -5.04 3.56 -21.50
C THR A 567 -4.63 2.07 -21.61
N PRO A 568 -5.06 1.30 -22.65
CA PRO A 568 -4.55 -0.06 -22.84
C PRO A 568 -3.05 -0.10 -23.16
N ALA A 569 -2.50 0.87 -23.89
CA ALA A 569 -1.06 0.93 -24.16
C ALA A 569 -0.21 1.27 -22.93
N VAL A 570 -0.72 2.06 -21.99
CA VAL A 570 -0.09 2.25 -20.67
C VAL A 570 -0.02 0.90 -19.96
N SER A 571 -1.14 0.16 -19.92
CA SER A 571 -1.19 -1.15 -19.28
C SER A 571 -0.21 -2.14 -19.93
N ALA A 572 -0.18 -2.22 -21.27
CA ALA A 572 0.76 -3.04 -22.01
C ALA A 572 2.22 -2.62 -21.75
N THR A 573 2.50 -1.31 -21.71
CA THR A 573 3.85 -0.80 -21.47
C THR A 573 4.36 -1.16 -20.07
N ILE A 574 3.51 -1.05 -19.03
CA ILE A 574 3.88 -1.46 -17.67
C ILE A 574 4.25 -2.94 -17.61
N ARG A 575 3.49 -3.77 -18.33
CA ARG A 575 3.58 -5.24 -18.25
C ARG A 575 4.67 -5.83 -19.13
N GLU A 576 4.88 -5.28 -20.31
CA GLU A 576 5.70 -5.89 -21.37
C GLU A 576 7.04 -5.18 -21.60
N ARG A 577 7.18 -3.88 -21.24
CA ARG A 577 8.39 -3.12 -21.57
C ARG A 577 9.50 -3.31 -20.54
N GLY A 578 10.73 -3.42 -21.08
CA GLY A 578 11.98 -3.32 -20.33
C GLY A 578 12.42 -4.65 -19.70
N PRO A 579 13.73 -4.81 -19.40
CA PRO A 579 14.17 -5.97 -18.64
C PRO A 579 13.66 -5.87 -17.19
N VAL A 580 13.59 -7.01 -16.48
CA VAL A 580 12.96 -7.14 -15.15
C VAL A 580 13.42 -6.08 -14.11
N TRP A 581 14.62 -5.53 -14.25
CA TRP A 581 15.18 -4.48 -13.38
C TRP A 581 14.81 -3.03 -13.78
N GLN A 582 14.03 -2.84 -14.84
CA GLN A 582 13.49 -1.55 -15.30
C GLN A 582 11.95 -1.49 -15.25
N THR A 583 11.31 -2.47 -14.63
CA THR A 583 9.85 -2.57 -14.60
C THR A 583 9.20 -1.28 -14.09
N ALA A 584 8.06 -0.95 -14.70
CA ALA A 584 7.30 0.20 -14.25
C ALA A 584 6.62 -0.13 -12.92
N PHE A 585 6.78 0.74 -11.93
CA PHE A 585 6.08 0.57 -10.64
C PHE A 585 4.64 1.10 -10.70
N GLY A 586 4.32 1.90 -11.72
CA GLY A 586 2.99 2.45 -11.96
C GLY A 586 3.00 3.51 -13.05
N ALA A 587 1.85 4.15 -13.24
CA ALA A 587 1.67 5.17 -14.26
C ALA A 587 0.67 6.25 -13.86
N PHE A 588 0.94 7.49 -14.26
CA PHE A 588 -0.08 8.54 -14.34
C PHE A 588 -0.66 8.55 -15.75
N ILE A 589 -1.99 8.41 -15.85
CA ILE A 589 -2.72 8.46 -17.12
C ILE A 589 -3.57 9.74 -17.13
N LEU A 590 -3.22 10.67 -18.02
CA LEU A 590 -3.84 11.98 -18.12
C LEU A 590 -5.03 11.91 -19.07
N THR A 591 -6.18 11.57 -18.49
CA THR A 591 -7.41 11.34 -19.24
C THR A 591 -8.65 11.45 -18.36
N ALA A 592 -9.73 11.98 -18.94
CA ALA A 592 -11.10 11.81 -18.43
C ALA A 592 -11.95 10.89 -19.34
N SER A 593 -11.30 10.01 -20.12
CA SER A 593 -11.93 9.03 -21.03
C SER A 593 -12.93 9.73 -21.96
N HIS A 594 -14.16 9.23 -22.02
CA HIS A 594 -15.25 9.75 -22.83
C HIS A 594 -15.66 11.21 -22.59
N ASN A 595 -15.30 11.83 -21.46
CA ASN A 595 -15.65 13.22 -21.17
C ASN A 595 -15.04 14.20 -22.19
N PRO A 596 -15.73 15.30 -22.52
CA PRO A 596 -15.26 16.25 -23.52
C PRO A 596 -13.95 16.92 -23.07
N GLY A 597 -13.13 17.29 -24.05
CA GLY A 597 -11.81 17.91 -23.84
C GLY A 597 -11.84 19.40 -24.12
N GLY A 598 -10.83 20.12 -23.63
CA GLY A 598 -10.67 21.55 -23.88
C GLY A 598 -10.55 22.39 -22.60
N PRO A 599 -10.30 23.70 -22.74
CA PRO A 599 -10.03 24.60 -21.62
C PRO A 599 -11.23 24.80 -20.68
N GLU A 600 -12.45 24.71 -21.20
CA GLU A 600 -13.71 24.86 -20.44
C GLU A 600 -14.34 23.51 -20.04
N GLU A 601 -13.77 22.41 -20.52
CA GLU A 601 -14.31 21.07 -20.36
C GLU A 601 -13.55 20.29 -19.28
N ASP A 602 -13.42 18.98 -19.43
CA ASP A 602 -12.97 18.09 -18.36
C ASP A 602 -11.53 17.61 -18.59
N PHE A 603 -10.77 17.66 -17.50
CA PHE A 603 -9.46 17.03 -17.38
C PHE A 603 -9.53 15.90 -16.35
N GLY A 604 -8.64 14.92 -16.48
CA GLY A 604 -8.56 13.83 -15.54
C GLY A 604 -7.15 13.30 -15.37
N ILE A 605 -6.91 12.73 -14.20
CA ILE A 605 -5.66 12.07 -13.84
C ILE A 605 -5.99 10.75 -13.12
N LYS A 606 -5.65 9.64 -13.77
CA LYS A 606 -5.74 8.28 -13.24
C LYS A 606 -4.37 7.81 -12.76
N TYR A 607 -4.35 6.82 -11.87
CA TYR A 607 -3.13 6.14 -11.46
C TYR A 607 -3.28 4.62 -11.62
N ASN A 608 -2.36 4.00 -12.35
CA ASN A 608 -2.26 2.55 -12.50
C ASN A 608 -1.04 2.03 -11.74
N THR A 609 -1.12 0.80 -11.24
CA THR A 609 -0.06 0.16 -10.45
C THR A 609 0.78 -0.80 -11.29
N GLN A 610 1.79 -1.42 -10.68
CA GLN A 610 2.73 -2.35 -11.32
C GLN A 610 2.11 -3.55 -12.05
N ASN A 611 0.85 -3.94 -11.77
CA ASN A 611 0.18 -5.00 -12.53
C ASN A 611 -0.33 -4.51 -13.91
N GLY A 612 -0.27 -3.21 -14.15
CA GLY A 612 -0.76 -2.52 -15.35
C GLY A 612 -2.19 -1.97 -15.21
N GLY A 613 -2.87 -2.23 -14.10
CA GLY A 613 -4.29 -1.90 -13.92
C GLY A 613 -4.52 -0.71 -12.98
N PRO A 614 -5.79 -0.23 -12.90
CA PRO A 614 -6.17 0.84 -12.00
C PRO A 614 -5.76 0.58 -10.56
N ALA A 615 -5.41 1.65 -9.85
CA ALA A 615 -5.12 1.56 -8.43
C ALA A 615 -6.26 0.93 -7.62
N PRO A 616 -5.93 0.02 -6.68
CA PRO A 616 -6.92 -0.59 -5.81
C PRO A 616 -7.51 0.44 -4.84
N GLU A 617 -8.68 0.11 -4.28
CA GLU A 617 -9.47 1.03 -3.46
C GLU A 617 -8.72 1.53 -2.22
N TYR A 618 -7.94 0.68 -1.56
CA TYR A 618 -7.16 1.10 -0.39
C TYR A 618 -6.13 2.19 -0.75
N LEU A 619 -5.54 2.13 -1.94
CA LEU A 619 -4.53 3.11 -2.39
C LEU A 619 -5.20 4.43 -2.77
N MET A 620 -6.38 4.38 -3.39
CA MET A 620 -7.20 5.56 -3.71
C MET A 620 -7.75 6.21 -2.44
N GLN A 621 -8.16 5.43 -1.45
CA GLN A 621 -8.58 5.95 -0.15
C GLN A 621 -7.41 6.63 0.58
N ALA A 622 -6.22 6.02 0.58
CA ALA A 622 -5.02 6.62 1.14
C ALA A 622 -4.65 7.93 0.41
N THR A 623 -4.73 7.95 -0.92
CA THR A 623 -4.55 9.17 -1.73
C THR A 623 -5.53 10.25 -1.28
N TYR A 624 -6.81 9.94 -1.16
CA TYR A 624 -7.81 10.91 -0.71
C TYR A 624 -7.52 11.44 0.71
N SER A 625 -7.21 10.56 1.65
CA SER A 625 -6.80 10.94 3.01
C SER A 625 -5.61 11.91 3.00
N ASN A 626 -4.62 11.68 2.12
CA ASN A 626 -3.48 12.58 1.95
C ASN A 626 -3.91 13.95 1.40
N THR A 627 -4.80 14.01 0.39
CA THR A 627 -5.29 15.30 -0.13
C THR A 627 -5.98 16.16 0.93
N THR A 628 -6.70 15.54 1.89
CA THR A 628 -7.42 16.26 2.95
C THR A 628 -6.54 16.74 4.10
N SER A 629 -5.30 16.26 4.18
CA SER A 629 -4.35 16.54 5.27
C SER A 629 -3.03 17.18 4.81
N ILE A 630 -2.85 17.37 3.50
CA ILE A 630 -1.62 17.90 2.89
C ILE A 630 -1.25 19.31 3.40
N LYS A 631 0.05 19.51 3.66
CA LYS A 631 0.63 20.79 4.14
C LYS A 631 1.69 21.36 3.21
N SER A 632 2.20 20.53 2.31
CA SER A 632 3.27 20.88 1.37
C SER A 632 3.42 19.78 0.33
N TYR A 633 4.05 20.11 -0.79
CA TYR A 633 4.52 19.14 -1.78
C TYR A 633 6.00 19.37 -2.13
N LYS A 634 6.63 18.36 -2.73
CA LYS A 634 8.01 18.41 -3.19
C LYS A 634 8.06 18.65 -4.70
N ILE A 635 8.95 19.53 -5.15
CA ILE A 635 9.17 19.77 -6.58
C ILE A 635 10.62 20.19 -6.86
N CYS A 636 11.20 19.68 -7.94
CA CYS A 636 12.45 20.19 -8.51
C CYS A 636 12.11 21.29 -9.52
N ALA A 637 11.88 22.51 -9.03
CA ALA A 637 11.40 23.62 -9.86
C ALA A 637 12.35 23.94 -11.04
N ASP A 638 13.66 23.81 -10.80
CA ASP A 638 14.74 24.06 -11.76
C ASP A 638 15.04 22.85 -12.67
N PHE A 639 14.32 21.74 -12.54
CA PHE A 639 14.46 20.62 -13.46
C PHE A 639 14.03 21.07 -14.87
N PRO A 640 14.84 20.79 -15.91
CA PRO A 640 14.60 21.30 -17.25
C PRO A 640 13.29 20.74 -17.83
N GLU A 641 12.64 21.50 -18.71
CA GLU A 641 11.55 20.95 -19.50
C GLU A 641 12.10 19.86 -20.43
N VAL A 642 11.38 18.75 -20.52
CA VAL A 642 11.72 17.64 -21.40
C VAL A 642 10.99 17.81 -22.73
N ASP A 643 11.70 17.71 -23.85
CA ASP A 643 11.06 17.59 -25.16
C ASP A 643 10.37 16.22 -25.27
N ILE A 644 9.04 16.22 -25.21
CA ILE A 644 8.22 15.01 -25.30
C ILE A 644 7.89 14.63 -26.76
N THR A 645 8.31 15.42 -27.76
CA THR A 645 7.92 15.22 -29.16
C THR A 645 8.89 14.30 -29.93
N THR A 646 10.11 14.16 -29.42
CA THR A 646 11.18 13.37 -30.06
C THR A 646 11.45 12.10 -29.28
N VAL A 647 11.33 10.93 -29.93
CA VAL A 647 11.69 9.63 -29.32
C VAL A 647 13.19 9.60 -29.01
N GLY A 648 13.54 9.19 -27.79
CA GLY A 648 14.92 9.14 -27.33
C GLY A 648 15.05 9.20 -25.81
N SER A 649 16.28 9.12 -25.32
CA SER A 649 16.59 9.16 -23.88
C SER A 649 17.38 10.42 -23.53
N THR A 650 16.92 11.13 -22.50
CA THR A 650 17.60 12.29 -21.92
C THR A 650 18.05 11.95 -20.50
N THR A 651 19.36 12.09 -20.23
CA THR A 651 19.93 11.92 -18.89
C THR A 651 20.26 13.27 -18.28
N ILE A 652 19.68 13.56 -17.12
CA ILE A 652 19.93 14.78 -16.34
C ILE A 652 20.77 14.40 -15.12
N LEU A 653 21.96 14.99 -15.01
CA LEU A 653 22.87 14.76 -13.89
C LEU A 653 22.63 15.79 -12.78
N ALA A 654 22.81 15.37 -11.52
CA ALA A 654 22.96 16.30 -10.40
C ALA A 654 24.18 17.19 -10.63
N GLY A 655 24.13 18.44 -10.14
CA GLY A 655 25.25 19.39 -10.28
C GLY A 655 26.57 18.87 -9.67
N ASP A 656 26.48 18.06 -8.62
CA ASP A 656 27.60 17.41 -7.95
C ASP A 656 27.96 16.03 -8.52
N GLY A 657 27.28 15.59 -9.58
CA GLY A 657 27.49 14.29 -10.22
C GLY A 657 27.05 13.09 -9.38
N SER A 658 26.40 13.28 -8.23
CA SER A 658 26.10 12.18 -7.33
C SER A 658 24.98 11.27 -7.87
N SER A 659 24.05 11.81 -8.65
CA SER A 659 22.91 11.06 -9.17
C SER A 659 22.49 11.52 -10.55
N SER A 660 21.67 10.70 -11.21
CA SER A 660 21.09 11.00 -12.51
C SER A 660 19.61 10.62 -12.55
N VAL A 661 18.86 11.31 -13.39
CA VAL A 661 17.49 10.96 -13.78
C VAL A 661 17.50 10.71 -15.28
N VAL A 662 16.84 9.63 -15.71
CA VAL A 662 16.66 9.29 -17.12
C VAL A 662 15.19 9.50 -17.49
N VAL A 663 14.93 10.32 -18.51
CA VAL A 663 13.60 10.47 -19.10
C VAL A 663 13.69 9.95 -20.53
N GLU A 664 12.92 8.91 -20.82
CA GLU A 664 12.87 8.30 -22.14
C GLU A 664 11.50 8.54 -22.76
N VAL A 665 11.51 9.22 -23.90
CA VAL A 665 10.33 9.39 -24.76
C VAL A 665 10.26 8.17 -25.67
N ILE A 666 9.17 7.42 -25.57
CA ILE A 666 8.98 6.14 -26.24
C ILE A 666 7.95 6.25 -27.38
N PRO A 667 8.05 5.42 -28.43
CA PRO A 667 6.98 5.33 -29.42
C PRO A 667 5.67 4.91 -28.76
N SER A 668 4.60 5.68 -28.98
CA SER A 668 3.33 5.48 -28.28
C SER A 668 2.66 4.13 -28.57
N THR A 669 2.83 3.60 -29.79
CA THR A 669 2.11 2.42 -30.27
C THR A 669 2.87 1.11 -30.10
N GLU A 670 4.20 1.15 -29.95
CA GLU A 670 5.08 -0.02 -30.11
C GLU A 670 4.71 -1.19 -29.19
N SER A 671 4.69 -0.97 -27.86
CA SER A 671 4.44 -2.04 -26.89
C SER A 671 3.06 -2.68 -27.09
N HIS A 672 2.05 -1.87 -27.40
CA HIS A 672 0.67 -2.31 -27.53
C HIS A 672 0.43 -3.06 -28.83
N VAL A 673 0.89 -2.52 -29.96
CA VAL A 673 0.76 -3.17 -31.28
C VAL A 673 1.55 -4.48 -31.31
N ALA A 674 2.74 -4.52 -30.72
CA ALA A 674 3.52 -5.75 -30.57
C ALA A 674 2.73 -6.82 -29.79
N LEU A 675 2.10 -6.45 -28.67
CA LEU A 675 1.25 -7.35 -27.90
C LEU A 675 0.05 -7.85 -28.71
N LEU A 676 -0.68 -6.98 -29.40
CA LEU A 676 -1.84 -7.34 -30.22
C LEU A 676 -1.50 -8.34 -31.34
N LYS A 677 -0.31 -8.21 -31.95
CA LYS A 677 0.21 -9.17 -32.95
C LYS A 677 0.48 -10.56 -32.38
N THR A 678 0.68 -10.70 -31.08
CA THR A 678 0.79 -12.02 -30.43
C THR A 678 -0.58 -12.65 -30.14
N ILE A 679 -1.64 -11.83 -30.15
CA ILE A 679 -2.99 -12.23 -29.75
C ILE A 679 -3.81 -12.70 -30.95
N PHE A 680 -3.75 -11.93 -32.04
CA PHE A 680 -4.60 -12.08 -33.23
C PHE A 680 -3.85 -12.61 -34.44
N ASP A 681 -4.60 -13.19 -35.38
CA ASP A 681 -4.10 -13.64 -36.68
C ASP A 681 -4.18 -12.47 -37.68
N PHE A 682 -3.12 -11.66 -37.72
CA PHE A 682 -3.07 -10.49 -38.60
C PHE A 682 -3.11 -10.86 -40.08
N ASP A 683 -2.60 -12.04 -40.46
CA ASP A 683 -2.64 -12.51 -41.85
C ASP A 683 -4.09 -12.85 -42.26
N ALA A 684 -4.84 -13.53 -41.39
CA ALA A 684 -6.25 -13.82 -41.64
C ALA A 684 -7.11 -12.54 -41.68
N ILE A 685 -6.85 -11.58 -40.77
CA ILE A 685 -7.52 -10.28 -40.77
C ILE A 685 -7.20 -9.54 -42.08
N LYS A 686 -5.94 -9.49 -42.50
CA LYS A 686 -5.54 -8.88 -43.76
C LYS A 686 -6.23 -9.52 -44.95
N ALA A 687 -6.30 -10.85 -45.01
CA ALA A 687 -6.98 -11.56 -46.08
C ALA A 687 -8.49 -11.24 -46.16
N LEU A 688 -9.15 -10.99 -45.02
CA LEU A 688 -10.53 -10.48 -44.99
C LEU A 688 -10.61 -9.06 -45.56
N LEU A 689 -9.73 -8.17 -45.11
CA LEU A 689 -9.72 -6.76 -45.49
C LEU A 689 -9.34 -6.54 -46.97
N ASP A 690 -8.58 -7.47 -47.56
CA ASP A 690 -8.18 -7.44 -48.98
C ASP A 690 -9.28 -7.97 -49.93
N ARG A 691 -10.45 -8.40 -49.41
CA ARG A 691 -11.57 -8.81 -50.26
C ARG A 691 -12.23 -7.61 -50.94
N ASP A 692 -12.52 -7.74 -52.23
CA ASP A 692 -13.21 -6.70 -53.01
C ASP A 692 -14.62 -6.36 -52.51
N ASP A 693 -15.27 -7.28 -51.78
CA ASP A 693 -16.62 -7.13 -51.22
C ASP A 693 -16.63 -6.77 -49.72
N PHE A 694 -15.46 -6.49 -49.12
CA PHE A 694 -15.34 -6.05 -47.73
C PHE A 694 -14.77 -4.64 -47.66
N THR A 695 -15.43 -3.75 -46.92
CA THR A 695 -14.93 -2.39 -46.66
C THR A 695 -15.10 -2.04 -45.19
N MET A 696 -14.19 -1.23 -44.67
CA MET A 696 -14.23 -0.79 -43.28
C MET A 696 -14.04 0.72 -43.10
N VAL A 697 -14.58 1.24 -42.00
CA VAL A 697 -14.31 2.58 -41.49
C VAL A 697 -14.04 2.52 -39.99
N TYR A 698 -12.97 3.18 -39.54
CA TYR A 698 -12.60 3.30 -38.13
C TYR A 698 -12.48 4.77 -37.72
N ASP A 699 -13.28 5.18 -36.75
CA ASP A 699 -13.33 6.54 -36.22
C ASP A 699 -12.61 6.64 -34.87
N SER A 700 -11.52 7.41 -34.80
CA SER A 700 -10.83 7.61 -33.52
C SER A 700 -11.39 8.77 -32.68
N MET A 701 -12.43 9.46 -33.17
CA MET A 701 -13.09 10.60 -32.53
C MET A 701 -12.13 11.71 -32.07
N HIS A 702 -11.05 11.92 -32.83
CA HIS A 702 -9.94 12.83 -32.49
C HIS A 702 -9.22 12.50 -31.17
N GLY A 703 -9.41 11.28 -30.65
CA GLY A 703 -8.77 10.77 -29.45
C GLY A 703 -7.46 10.03 -29.73
N VAL A 704 -6.93 9.41 -28.68
CA VAL A 704 -5.57 8.85 -28.66
C VAL A 704 -5.39 7.61 -29.52
N ASN A 705 -6.46 6.91 -29.90
CA ASN A 705 -6.38 5.74 -30.78
C ASN A 705 -6.02 6.09 -32.23
N GLY A 706 -5.97 7.37 -32.58
CA GLY A 706 -5.54 7.84 -33.89
C GLY A 706 -4.23 7.22 -34.40
N PRO A 707 -3.09 7.45 -33.73
CA PRO A 707 -1.81 6.81 -34.06
C PRO A 707 -1.86 5.27 -34.05
N TYR A 708 -2.63 4.66 -33.14
CA TYR A 708 -2.74 3.20 -33.04
C TYR A 708 -3.48 2.60 -34.23
N SER A 709 -4.60 3.21 -34.63
CA SER A 709 -5.38 2.79 -35.79
C SER A 709 -4.58 2.91 -37.09
N LYS A 710 -3.76 3.97 -37.23
CA LYS A 710 -2.80 4.09 -38.34
C LYS A 710 -1.75 2.97 -38.31
N SER A 711 -1.10 2.77 -37.17
CA SER A 711 -0.07 1.73 -37.02
C SER A 711 -0.61 0.32 -37.30
N ILE A 712 -1.87 0.04 -36.94
CA ILE A 712 -2.47 -1.28 -37.11
C ILE A 712 -3.07 -1.44 -38.51
N PHE A 713 -4.01 -0.59 -38.90
CA PHE A 713 -4.77 -0.79 -40.13
C PHE A 713 -3.98 -0.41 -41.38
N VAL A 714 -3.18 0.66 -41.32
CA VAL A 714 -2.40 1.13 -42.48
C VAL A 714 -1.04 0.44 -42.53
N ASP A 715 -0.23 0.58 -41.48
CA ASP A 715 1.16 0.15 -41.54
C ASP A 715 1.31 -1.39 -41.47
N GLU A 716 0.55 -2.07 -40.61
CA GLU A 716 0.63 -3.53 -40.44
C GLU A 716 -0.34 -4.30 -41.36
N LEU A 717 -1.59 -3.86 -41.49
CA LEU A 717 -2.61 -4.56 -42.28
C LEU A 717 -2.73 -4.06 -43.73
N GLY A 718 -2.05 -2.97 -44.11
CA GLY A 718 -1.93 -2.52 -45.50
C GLY A 718 -3.18 -1.83 -46.07
N GLN A 719 -4.12 -1.39 -45.24
CA GLN A 719 -5.31 -0.66 -45.68
C GLN A 719 -4.96 0.79 -46.06
N PRO A 720 -5.72 1.43 -46.98
CA PRO A 720 -5.53 2.83 -47.29
C PRO A 720 -5.92 3.71 -46.09
N GLU A 721 -5.20 4.82 -45.88
CA GLU A 721 -5.49 5.76 -44.77
C GLU A 721 -6.92 6.32 -44.79
N SER A 722 -7.62 6.26 -45.93
CA SER A 722 -9.02 6.63 -46.07
C SER A 722 -10.00 5.78 -45.24
N VAL A 723 -9.58 4.61 -44.73
CA VAL A 723 -10.40 3.84 -43.78
C VAL A 723 -10.45 4.50 -42.39
N LEU A 724 -9.57 5.47 -42.12
CA LEU A 724 -9.45 6.13 -40.82
C LEU A 724 -10.10 7.51 -40.83
N THR A 725 -11.17 7.69 -40.06
CA THR A 725 -11.78 9.00 -39.83
C THR A 725 -11.36 9.56 -38.48
N ASN A 726 -11.22 10.90 -38.41
CA ASN A 726 -10.91 11.62 -37.18
C ASN A 726 -9.71 11.06 -36.40
N HIS A 727 -8.72 10.49 -37.10
CA HIS A 727 -7.59 9.75 -36.51
C HIS A 727 -6.40 10.65 -36.08
N ILE A 728 -6.54 11.96 -36.17
CA ILE A 728 -5.52 12.90 -35.69
C ILE A 728 -5.98 13.42 -34.31
N PRO A 729 -5.21 13.16 -33.23
CA PRO A 729 -5.56 13.63 -31.90
C PRO A 729 -5.71 15.16 -31.85
N LYS A 730 -6.72 15.64 -31.11
CA LYS A 730 -6.98 17.06 -30.84
C LYS A 730 -7.19 17.27 -29.34
N ASP A 731 -6.70 18.39 -28.83
CA ASP A 731 -6.74 18.70 -27.40
C ASP A 731 -8.16 19.00 -26.88
N ASP A 732 -9.07 19.37 -27.76
CA ASP A 732 -10.51 19.58 -27.51
C ASP A 732 -11.41 18.54 -28.20
N PHE A 733 -10.82 17.47 -28.77
CA PHE A 733 -11.52 16.50 -29.62
C PHE A 733 -12.35 17.15 -30.75
N ASN A 734 -11.90 18.30 -31.28
CA ASN A 734 -12.60 19.11 -32.28
C ASN A 734 -13.96 19.66 -31.79
N GLY A 735 -14.05 19.98 -30.50
CA GLY A 735 -15.28 20.42 -29.82
C GLY A 735 -16.31 19.31 -29.61
N GLY A 736 -15.92 18.05 -29.85
CA GLY A 736 -16.78 16.88 -29.73
C GLY A 736 -16.72 16.20 -28.36
N HIS A 737 -17.59 15.21 -28.19
CA HIS A 737 -17.58 14.29 -27.06
C HIS A 737 -17.08 12.94 -27.57
N ALA A 738 -15.84 12.56 -27.21
CA ALA A 738 -15.20 11.34 -27.68
C ALA A 738 -15.75 10.10 -26.95
N ASP A 739 -17.05 9.82 -27.14
CA ASP A 739 -17.79 8.70 -26.58
C ASP A 739 -18.46 7.91 -27.71
N PRO A 740 -18.07 6.65 -27.95
CA PRO A 740 -18.49 5.91 -29.13
C PRO A 740 -19.90 5.36 -28.94
N ASN A 741 -20.91 6.19 -29.11
CA ASN A 741 -22.32 5.81 -29.08
C ASN A 741 -23.09 6.40 -30.27
N LEU A 742 -24.33 5.95 -30.46
CA LEU A 742 -25.17 6.34 -31.61
C LEU A 742 -25.42 7.86 -31.73
N THR A 743 -25.31 8.59 -30.62
CA THR A 743 -25.52 10.05 -30.56
C THR A 743 -24.26 10.83 -30.94
N TYR A 744 -23.12 10.49 -30.35
CA TYR A 744 -21.89 11.28 -30.51
C TYR A 744 -21.03 10.85 -31.69
N ALA A 745 -21.00 9.55 -32.04
CA ALA A 745 -20.32 9.06 -33.25
C ALA A 745 -21.14 9.29 -34.53
N LYS A 746 -21.79 10.45 -34.63
CA LYS A 746 -22.82 10.77 -35.62
C LYS A 746 -22.38 10.54 -37.06
N GLU A 747 -21.15 10.93 -37.40
CA GLU A 747 -20.61 10.80 -38.76
C GLU A 747 -20.42 9.34 -39.15
N LEU A 748 -19.84 8.53 -38.25
CA LEU A 748 -19.70 7.10 -38.45
C LEU A 748 -21.07 6.42 -38.55
N VAL A 749 -21.99 6.72 -37.63
CA VAL A 749 -23.34 6.14 -37.60
C VAL A 749 -24.09 6.43 -38.89
N ALA A 750 -24.04 7.68 -39.38
CA ALA A 750 -24.61 8.05 -40.67
C ALA A 750 -23.91 7.33 -41.83
N THR A 751 -22.58 7.21 -41.81
CA THR A 751 -21.81 6.47 -42.84
C THR A 751 -22.20 4.99 -42.90
N MET A 752 -22.52 4.40 -41.75
CA MET A 752 -23.01 3.03 -41.66
C MET A 752 -24.51 2.87 -41.97
N GLY A 753 -25.18 3.95 -42.40
CA GLY A 753 -26.59 3.93 -42.82
C GLY A 753 -27.58 3.84 -41.65
N LEU A 754 -27.22 4.42 -40.50
CA LEU A 754 -28.06 4.50 -39.30
C LEU A 754 -28.27 5.95 -38.85
N ASN A 755 -29.31 6.18 -38.05
CA ASN A 755 -29.50 7.42 -37.30
C ASN A 755 -29.15 7.25 -35.80
N ALA A 756 -29.27 8.32 -35.01
CA ALA A 756 -28.98 8.30 -33.57
C ALA A 756 -29.91 7.41 -32.74
N LYS A 757 -31.02 6.91 -33.31
CA LYS A 757 -31.94 5.94 -32.69
C LYS A 757 -31.63 4.50 -33.11
N GLY A 758 -30.66 4.30 -34.00
CA GLY A 758 -30.34 2.99 -34.58
C GLY A 758 -31.31 2.58 -35.70
N ASP A 759 -32.14 3.49 -36.22
CA ASP A 759 -33.00 3.18 -37.38
C ASP A 759 -32.18 3.24 -38.67
N LYS A 760 -32.51 2.36 -39.61
CA LYS A 760 -31.93 2.35 -40.96
C LYS A 760 -32.29 3.64 -41.70
N ILE A 761 -31.31 4.26 -42.35
CA ILE A 761 -31.48 5.42 -43.22
C ILE A 761 -30.86 5.17 -44.59
N ASP A 762 -31.40 5.84 -45.59
CA ASP A 762 -30.82 5.85 -46.94
C ASP A 762 -29.60 6.75 -46.96
N VAL A 763 -28.51 6.26 -47.56
CA VAL A 763 -27.29 7.04 -47.79
C VAL A 763 -26.88 6.98 -49.26
N SER A 764 -26.16 8.01 -49.70
CA SER A 764 -25.65 8.08 -51.07
C SER A 764 -24.35 7.28 -51.18
N GLY A 765 -24.35 6.21 -51.97
CA GLY A 765 -23.18 5.38 -52.21
C GLY A 765 -23.16 4.05 -51.45
N PRO A 766 -22.08 3.25 -51.58
CA PRO A 766 -21.95 1.98 -50.88
C PRO A 766 -21.77 2.20 -49.37
N ILE A 767 -22.47 1.40 -48.57
CA ILE A 767 -22.35 1.39 -47.10
C ILE A 767 -21.22 0.43 -46.72
N PRO A 768 -20.30 0.80 -45.82
CA PRO A 768 -19.24 -0.12 -45.40
C PRO A 768 -19.76 -1.41 -44.76
N SER A 769 -18.98 -2.48 -44.90
CA SER A 769 -19.28 -3.80 -44.32
C SER A 769 -19.07 -3.84 -42.80
N PHE A 770 -18.12 -3.04 -42.31
CA PHE A 770 -17.75 -2.95 -40.89
C PHE A 770 -17.39 -1.51 -40.50
N GLY A 771 -17.93 -1.05 -39.37
CA GLY A 771 -17.65 0.26 -38.80
C GLY A 771 -17.28 0.13 -37.33
N ALA A 772 -16.31 0.92 -36.87
CA ALA A 772 -16.00 0.99 -35.44
C ALA A 772 -15.57 2.39 -35.00
N ALA A 773 -15.81 2.72 -33.73
CA ALA A 773 -15.32 3.94 -33.11
C ALA A 773 -14.65 3.66 -31.77
N ALA A 774 -13.72 4.52 -31.34
CA ALA A 774 -13.10 4.49 -30.02
C ALA A 774 -13.43 5.75 -29.19
N ASP A 775 -13.30 5.65 -27.87
CA ASP A 775 -13.38 6.81 -26.98
C ASP A 775 -12.03 7.56 -26.87
N GLY A 776 -12.03 8.65 -26.09
CA GLY A 776 -10.89 9.55 -25.94
C GLY A 776 -9.57 8.85 -25.57
N ASP A 777 -9.58 7.92 -24.60
CA ASP A 777 -8.38 7.19 -24.16
C ASP A 777 -8.23 5.76 -24.73
N GLY A 778 -9.14 5.37 -25.62
CA GLY A 778 -9.06 4.12 -26.38
C GLY A 778 -9.46 2.86 -25.61
N ASP A 779 -10.09 3.02 -24.43
CA ASP A 779 -10.52 1.91 -23.58
C ASP A 779 -11.96 1.43 -23.90
N ARG A 780 -12.67 2.10 -24.82
CA ARG A 780 -14.00 1.70 -25.31
C ARG A 780 -14.07 1.56 -26.81
N ASN A 781 -15.09 0.84 -27.28
CA ASN A 781 -15.37 0.62 -28.69
C ASN A 781 -16.87 0.55 -28.99
N MET A 782 -17.26 1.06 -30.16
CA MET A 782 -18.55 0.76 -30.80
C MET A 782 -18.31 -0.10 -32.03
N ILE A 783 -19.20 -1.07 -32.28
CA ILE A 783 -19.15 -1.98 -33.43
C ILE A 783 -20.44 -1.82 -34.25
N LEU A 784 -20.28 -1.63 -35.56
CA LEU A 784 -21.35 -1.48 -36.53
C LEU A 784 -21.13 -2.43 -37.71
N GLY A 785 -22.21 -3.07 -38.17
CA GLY A 785 -22.31 -3.66 -39.49
C GLY A 785 -23.05 -2.73 -40.45
N THR A 786 -23.18 -3.14 -41.71
CA THR A 786 -24.01 -2.45 -42.71
C THR A 786 -25.44 -2.28 -42.20
N GLN A 787 -25.85 -1.04 -41.91
CA GLN A 787 -27.16 -0.71 -41.34
C GLN A 787 -27.51 -1.53 -40.08
N PHE A 788 -26.52 -1.88 -39.27
CA PHE A 788 -26.70 -2.77 -38.13
C PHE A 788 -25.87 -2.31 -36.93
N PHE A 789 -26.53 -2.06 -35.80
CA PHE A 789 -25.85 -1.74 -34.54
C PHE A 789 -25.69 -3.00 -33.69
N VAL A 790 -24.45 -3.28 -33.28
CA VAL A 790 -24.16 -4.34 -32.31
C VAL A 790 -24.14 -3.71 -30.93
N THR A 791 -25.07 -4.10 -30.05
CA THR A 791 -25.04 -3.60 -28.67
C THR A 791 -23.75 -4.07 -27.98
N PRO A 792 -23.17 -3.30 -27.04
CA PRO A 792 -21.95 -3.72 -26.35
C PRO A 792 -22.09 -5.06 -25.62
N SER A 793 -23.29 -5.33 -25.11
CA SER A 793 -23.60 -6.60 -24.44
C SER A 793 -23.63 -7.79 -25.41
N ASP A 794 -24.25 -7.63 -26.58
CA ASP A 794 -24.20 -8.66 -27.63
C ASP A 794 -22.78 -8.82 -28.18
N SER A 795 -22.03 -7.73 -28.32
CA SER A 795 -20.63 -7.75 -28.77
C SER A 795 -19.78 -8.65 -27.87
N LEU A 796 -19.87 -8.46 -26.54
CA LEU A 796 -19.21 -9.33 -25.57
C LEU A 796 -19.63 -10.80 -25.73
N ALA A 797 -20.93 -11.08 -25.84
CA ALA A 797 -21.45 -12.43 -25.96
C ALA A 797 -20.97 -13.12 -27.25
N VAL A 798 -20.94 -12.41 -28.38
CA VAL A 798 -20.45 -12.91 -29.66
C VAL A 798 -18.96 -13.19 -29.60
N ILE A 799 -18.15 -12.30 -29.01
CA ILE A 799 -16.71 -12.52 -28.86
C ILE A 799 -16.45 -13.78 -28.04
N VAL A 800 -17.15 -13.96 -26.90
CA VAL A 800 -17.01 -15.12 -26.03
C VAL A 800 -17.43 -16.42 -26.75
N ALA A 801 -18.55 -16.39 -27.48
CA ALA A 801 -19.04 -17.55 -28.23
C ALA A 801 -18.08 -17.99 -29.35
N ASN A 802 -17.24 -17.07 -29.85
CA ASN A 802 -16.31 -17.31 -30.95
C ASN A 802 -14.85 -17.21 -30.52
N ALA A 803 -14.54 -17.21 -29.22
CA ALA A 803 -13.19 -16.95 -28.71
C ALA A 803 -12.13 -17.93 -29.25
N ASN A 804 -12.52 -19.16 -29.58
CA ASN A 804 -11.64 -20.17 -30.20
C ASN A 804 -11.15 -19.80 -31.63
N CYS A 805 -11.72 -18.77 -32.26
CA CYS A 805 -11.21 -18.22 -33.51
C CYS A 805 -9.92 -17.41 -33.31
N ILE A 806 -9.71 -16.87 -32.10
CA ILE A 806 -8.58 -16.00 -31.78
C ILE A 806 -7.41 -16.87 -31.27
N PRO A 807 -6.20 -16.77 -31.89
CA PRO A 807 -5.05 -17.59 -31.52
C PRO A 807 -4.71 -17.59 -30.03
N PHE A 808 -4.76 -16.42 -29.38
CA PHE A 808 -4.48 -16.28 -27.95
C PHE A 808 -5.27 -17.27 -27.07
N PHE A 809 -6.60 -17.32 -27.24
CA PHE A 809 -7.45 -18.19 -26.44
C PHE A 809 -7.34 -19.64 -26.87
N ARG A 810 -7.35 -19.89 -28.19
CA ARG A 810 -7.24 -21.24 -28.76
C ARG A 810 -5.98 -21.96 -28.30
N ASN A 811 -4.83 -21.28 -28.36
CA ASN A 811 -3.52 -21.87 -28.04
C ASN A 811 -3.36 -22.17 -26.54
N GLN A 812 -4.20 -21.56 -25.70
CA GLN A 812 -4.25 -21.80 -24.25
C GLN A 812 -5.33 -22.81 -23.83
N GLY A 813 -5.97 -23.49 -24.79
CA GLY A 813 -7.00 -24.51 -24.54
C GLY A 813 -8.42 -23.96 -24.44
N GLY A 814 -8.66 -22.70 -24.84
CA GLY A 814 -9.94 -22.02 -24.76
C GLY A 814 -10.10 -21.15 -23.52
N LEU A 815 -11.24 -20.48 -23.41
CA LEU A 815 -11.59 -19.68 -22.23
C LEU A 815 -11.85 -20.57 -21.01
N LYS A 816 -11.44 -20.10 -19.83
CA LYS A 816 -11.82 -20.73 -18.55
C LYS A 816 -12.95 -19.99 -17.85
N ALA A 817 -12.97 -18.66 -17.99
CA ALA A 817 -13.90 -17.82 -17.28
C ALA A 817 -14.31 -16.59 -18.11
N VAL A 818 -15.44 -16.00 -17.74
CA VAL A 818 -15.96 -14.77 -18.32
C VAL A 818 -16.67 -13.93 -17.25
N ALA A 819 -16.60 -12.61 -17.38
CA ALA A 819 -17.33 -11.72 -16.49
C ALA A 819 -18.03 -10.57 -17.22
N ARG A 820 -19.08 -10.04 -16.61
CA ARG A 820 -19.67 -8.77 -17.00
C ARG A 820 -20.02 -7.93 -15.78
N SER A 821 -20.12 -6.63 -15.96
CA SER A 821 -20.72 -5.81 -14.91
C SER A 821 -22.22 -6.08 -14.81
N MET A 822 -22.78 -5.95 -13.61
CA MET A 822 -24.18 -6.24 -13.30
C MET A 822 -25.17 -5.52 -14.23
N PRO A 823 -24.99 -4.25 -14.61
CA PRO A 823 -25.90 -3.57 -15.53
C PRO A 823 -25.85 -4.07 -16.98
N THR A 824 -24.79 -4.79 -17.36
CA THR A 824 -24.60 -5.32 -18.72
C THR A 824 -25.53 -6.47 -18.98
N SER A 825 -26.12 -6.56 -20.18
CA SER A 825 -27.14 -7.57 -20.50
C SER A 825 -26.65 -9.00 -20.24
N GLY A 826 -27.58 -9.87 -19.85
CA GLY A 826 -27.37 -11.29 -19.62
C GLY A 826 -27.12 -12.13 -20.88
N ALA A 827 -26.85 -11.53 -22.04
CA ALA A 827 -26.52 -12.23 -23.27
C ALA A 827 -25.32 -13.17 -23.10
N VAL A 828 -24.24 -12.69 -22.48
CA VAL A 828 -23.03 -13.50 -22.25
C VAL A 828 -23.26 -14.63 -21.25
N ASP A 829 -24.23 -14.51 -20.34
CA ASP A 829 -24.59 -15.53 -19.35
C ASP A 829 -25.09 -16.79 -20.05
N ARG A 830 -25.83 -16.62 -21.18
CA ARG A 830 -26.32 -17.71 -22.01
C ARG A 830 -25.17 -18.47 -22.65
N VAL A 831 -24.18 -17.73 -23.15
CA VAL A 831 -22.96 -18.30 -23.75
C VAL A 831 -22.11 -19.01 -22.70
N ALA A 832 -21.90 -18.39 -21.54
CA ALA A 832 -21.12 -18.96 -20.46
C ALA A 832 -21.71 -20.29 -19.98
N LYS A 833 -23.05 -20.37 -19.89
CA LYS A 833 -23.76 -21.60 -19.54
C LYS A 833 -23.59 -22.70 -20.61
N ASP A 834 -23.72 -22.37 -21.89
CA ASP A 834 -23.54 -23.33 -23.00
C ASP A 834 -22.10 -23.86 -23.10
N LEU A 835 -21.12 -22.98 -22.88
CA LEU A 835 -19.70 -23.31 -22.94
C LEU A 835 -19.14 -23.84 -21.60
N ASN A 836 -19.97 -23.93 -20.55
CA ASN A 836 -19.58 -24.36 -19.20
C ASN A 836 -18.35 -23.60 -18.65
N LEU A 837 -18.39 -22.27 -18.76
CA LEU A 837 -17.36 -21.37 -18.24
C LEU A 837 -17.68 -20.93 -16.81
N ASP A 838 -16.65 -20.65 -16.01
CA ASP A 838 -16.86 -19.88 -14.78
C ASP A 838 -17.39 -18.49 -15.14
N PHE A 839 -18.49 -18.07 -14.50
CA PHE A 839 -19.16 -16.81 -14.81
C PHE A 839 -19.21 -15.90 -13.59
N PHE A 840 -18.92 -14.61 -13.79
CA PHE A 840 -18.97 -13.59 -12.75
C PHE A 840 -19.82 -12.38 -13.17
N GLU A 841 -20.84 -12.08 -12.38
CA GLU A 841 -21.54 -10.81 -12.41
C GLU A 841 -20.91 -9.89 -11.35
N THR A 842 -20.19 -8.85 -11.78
CA THR A 842 -19.44 -7.95 -10.89
C THR A 842 -20.13 -6.59 -10.78
N PRO A 843 -19.82 -5.75 -9.77
CA PRO A 843 -20.21 -4.35 -9.82
C PRO A 843 -19.53 -3.63 -10.99
N THR A 844 -20.02 -2.43 -11.33
CA THR A 844 -19.36 -1.58 -12.32
C THR A 844 -18.00 -1.12 -11.81
N GLY A 845 -16.97 -1.23 -12.64
CA GLY A 845 -15.60 -0.83 -12.33
C GLY A 845 -14.59 -1.94 -12.61
N TRP A 846 -13.59 -1.62 -13.44
CA TRP A 846 -12.63 -2.58 -13.96
C TRP A 846 -11.78 -3.30 -12.89
N LYS A 847 -11.65 -2.71 -11.69
CA LYS A 847 -10.91 -3.30 -10.56
C LYS A 847 -11.38 -4.73 -10.19
N PHE A 848 -12.69 -5.01 -10.27
CA PHE A 848 -13.23 -6.34 -9.97
C PHE A 848 -12.79 -7.38 -11.01
N PHE A 849 -12.70 -6.98 -12.28
CA PHE A 849 -12.13 -7.86 -13.32
C PHE A 849 -10.63 -8.04 -13.13
N GLY A 850 -9.90 -6.99 -12.76
CA GLY A 850 -8.47 -7.05 -12.44
C GLY A 850 -8.17 -8.09 -11.36
N ASN A 851 -8.96 -8.12 -10.28
CA ASN A 851 -8.85 -9.14 -9.23
C ASN A 851 -9.02 -10.56 -9.79
N LEU A 852 -10.04 -10.81 -10.62
CA LEU A 852 -10.25 -12.12 -11.25
C LEU A 852 -9.09 -12.51 -12.18
N MET A 853 -8.55 -11.57 -12.97
CA MET A 853 -7.39 -11.79 -13.84
C MET A 853 -6.11 -12.10 -13.02
N ASP A 854 -5.96 -11.47 -11.86
CA ASP A 854 -4.77 -11.60 -10.99
C ASP A 854 -4.91 -12.68 -9.90
N SER A 855 -6.07 -13.35 -9.82
CA SER A 855 -6.39 -14.36 -8.81
C SER A 855 -5.26 -15.37 -8.61
N LYS A 856 -4.71 -15.94 -9.68
CA LYS A 856 -3.59 -16.90 -9.59
C LYS A 856 -2.25 -16.22 -9.32
N VAL A 857 -1.92 -15.20 -10.10
CA VAL A 857 -0.55 -14.64 -10.19
C VAL A 857 -0.21 -13.81 -8.94
N ILE A 858 -1.15 -13.01 -8.44
CA ILE A 858 -0.95 -12.13 -7.29
C ILE A 858 -1.50 -12.77 -6.02
N PHE A 859 -2.72 -13.31 -6.08
CA PHE A 859 -3.44 -13.78 -4.88
C PHE A 859 -3.30 -15.28 -4.60
N LYS A 860 -2.60 -16.04 -5.46
CA LYS A 860 -2.40 -17.50 -5.34
C LYS A 860 -3.71 -18.30 -5.24
N GLY A 861 -4.80 -17.74 -5.76
CA GLY A 861 -6.13 -18.32 -5.85
C GLY A 861 -6.35 -19.17 -7.12
N LYS A 862 -7.62 -19.36 -7.48
CA LYS A 862 -8.00 -20.15 -8.67
C LYS A 862 -7.55 -19.45 -9.95
N ASP A 863 -7.09 -20.23 -10.92
CA ASP A 863 -6.70 -19.73 -12.24
C ASP A 863 -7.91 -19.58 -13.15
N TYR A 864 -8.37 -18.34 -13.33
CA TYR A 864 -9.47 -17.99 -14.22
C TYR A 864 -9.02 -17.63 -15.64
N THR A 865 -7.70 -17.59 -15.91
CA THR A 865 -7.15 -17.18 -17.22
C THR A 865 -6.97 -18.39 -18.15
N PRO A 866 -7.29 -18.29 -19.45
CA PRO A 866 -7.68 -17.09 -20.20
C PRO A 866 -9.11 -16.62 -19.92
N PHE A 867 -9.31 -15.30 -19.92
CA PHE A 867 -10.49 -14.63 -19.39
C PHE A 867 -10.93 -13.46 -20.27
N ILE A 868 -12.24 -13.29 -20.49
CA ILE A 868 -12.83 -12.13 -21.19
C ILE A 868 -13.81 -11.43 -20.26
N CYS A 869 -13.87 -10.12 -20.32
CA CYS A 869 -14.89 -9.35 -19.64
C CYS A 869 -15.38 -8.13 -20.44
N GLY A 870 -16.55 -7.61 -20.05
CA GLY A 870 -17.10 -6.42 -20.66
C GLY A 870 -18.15 -5.69 -19.83
N GLU A 871 -18.43 -4.46 -20.26
CA GLU A 871 -19.38 -3.54 -19.67
C GLU A 871 -20.28 -2.94 -20.77
N GLU A 872 -21.56 -2.75 -20.49
CA GLU A 872 -22.55 -2.15 -21.39
C GLU A 872 -22.16 -0.77 -21.91
N SER A 873 -21.32 -0.06 -21.17
CA SER A 873 -20.76 1.24 -21.55
C SER A 873 -19.63 1.11 -22.56
N PHE A 874 -19.82 0.29 -23.60
CA PHE A 874 -18.89 0.11 -24.73
C PHE A 874 -17.49 -0.40 -24.34
N GLY A 875 -17.37 -1.05 -23.18
CA GLY A 875 -16.10 -1.55 -22.65
C GLY A 875 -15.95 -3.05 -22.86
N THR A 876 -14.86 -3.50 -23.46
CA THR A 876 -14.56 -4.94 -23.59
C THR A 876 -13.05 -5.16 -23.48
N GLY A 877 -12.63 -6.27 -22.91
CA GLY A 877 -11.22 -6.62 -22.81
C GLY A 877 -11.00 -8.07 -22.37
N SER A 878 -9.74 -8.43 -22.22
CA SER A 878 -9.31 -9.74 -21.73
C SER A 878 -8.09 -9.62 -20.82
N ASP A 879 -7.60 -10.74 -20.29
CA ASP A 879 -6.46 -10.81 -19.38
C ASP A 879 -5.09 -10.45 -20.00
N HIS A 880 -5.05 -10.06 -21.27
CA HIS A 880 -3.82 -9.60 -21.95
C HIS A 880 -3.23 -8.33 -21.33
N VAL A 881 -4.10 -7.42 -20.89
CA VAL A 881 -3.75 -6.22 -20.12
C VAL A 881 -4.60 -6.16 -18.84
N ARG A 882 -4.53 -5.06 -18.09
CA ARG A 882 -5.36 -4.81 -16.91
C ARG A 882 -6.24 -3.58 -17.06
N GLU A 883 -6.57 -3.24 -18.30
CA GLU A 883 -7.51 -2.20 -18.70
C GLU A 883 -8.48 -2.74 -19.75
N LYS A 884 -9.55 -1.98 -20.02
CA LYS A 884 -10.37 -2.23 -21.21
C LYS A 884 -9.56 -1.88 -22.45
N ASP A 885 -9.90 -2.47 -23.59
CA ASP A 885 -9.17 -2.21 -24.83
C ASP A 885 -10.13 -2.19 -26.03
N GLY A 886 -10.38 -0.99 -26.53
CA GLY A 886 -11.30 -0.77 -27.64
C GLY A 886 -10.78 -1.35 -28.96
N ILE A 887 -9.49 -1.17 -29.27
CA ILE A 887 -8.92 -1.67 -30.53
C ILE A 887 -8.74 -3.18 -30.52
N TRP A 888 -8.48 -3.77 -29.35
CA TRP A 888 -8.52 -5.22 -29.15
C TRP A 888 -9.89 -5.80 -29.50
N ALA A 889 -10.99 -5.17 -29.05
CA ALA A 889 -12.33 -5.64 -29.36
C ALA A 889 -12.65 -5.56 -30.86
N VAL A 890 -12.16 -4.52 -31.54
CA VAL A 890 -12.27 -4.39 -33.01
C VAL A 890 -11.50 -5.50 -33.71
N LEU A 891 -10.25 -5.76 -33.31
CA LEU A 891 -9.46 -6.86 -33.87
C LEU A 891 -10.07 -8.24 -33.58
N ALA A 892 -10.69 -8.42 -32.41
CA ALA A 892 -11.44 -9.63 -32.08
C ALA A 892 -12.60 -9.85 -33.07
N TRP A 893 -13.39 -8.81 -33.35
CA TRP A 893 -14.45 -8.86 -34.37
C TRP A 893 -13.92 -9.16 -35.77
N LEU A 894 -12.85 -8.49 -36.19
CA LEU A 894 -12.24 -8.73 -37.51
C LEU A 894 -11.69 -10.16 -37.63
N ASN A 895 -11.10 -10.71 -36.58
CA ASN A 895 -10.62 -12.09 -36.57
C ASN A 895 -11.79 -13.10 -36.60
N ILE A 896 -12.92 -12.79 -35.96
CA ILE A 896 -14.16 -13.61 -36.04
C ILE A 896 -14.75 -13.55 -37.45
N LEU A 897 -14.82 -12.36 -38.06
CA LEU A 897 -15.26 -12.19 -39.44
C LEU A 897 -14.34 -12.94 -40.41
N ALA A 898 -13.01 -12.86 -40.22
CA ALA A 898 -12.03 -13.57 -41.04
C ALA A 898 -12.21 -15.08 -40.95
N ALA A 899 -12.44 -15.63 -39.75
CA ALA A 899 -12.70 -17.05 -39.57
C ALA A 899 -13.99 -17.52 -40.28
N ASN A 900 -15.04 -16.69 -40.29
CA ASN A 900 -16.30 -16.98 -41.00
C ASN A 900 -16.22 -16.73 -42.51
N ASN A 901 -15.17 -16.05 -42.99
CA ASN A 901 -14.96 -15.69 -44.40
C ASN A 901 -13.63 -16.20 -44.97
N SER A 902 -13.12 -17.32 -44.43
CA SER A 902 -11.84 -17.94 -44.85
C SER A 902 -11.82 -18.43 -46.30
N ASP A 903 -13.00 -18.59 -46.92
CA ASP A 903 -13.16 -18.94 -48.33
C ASP A 903 -13.67 -17.71 -49.10
N ALA A 904 -12.75 -17.00 -49.76
CA ALA A 904 -13.02 -15.79 -50.53
C ALA A 904 -13.98 -16.01 -51.72
N SER A 905 -14.20 -17.27 -52.14
CA SER A 905 -15.12 -17.58 -53.24
C SER A 905 -16.60 -17.56 -52.84
N LYS A 906 -16.89 -17.55 -51.53
CA LYS A 906 -18.25 -17.51 -51.00
C LYS A 906 -18.73 -16.09 -50.73
N PRO A 907 -20.05 -15.85 -50.79
CA PRO A 907 -20.64 -14.58 -50.36
C PRO A 907 -20.17 -14.22 -48.96
N LEU A 908 -19.92 -12.92 -48.75
CA LEU A 908 -19.52 -12.38 -47.46
C LEU A 908 -20.55 -12.72 -46.37
N VAL A 909 -20.11 -13.37 -45.30
CA VAL A 909 -20.84 -13.47 -44.03
C VAL A 909 -20.64 -12.16 -43.27
N THR A 910 -21.72 -11.41 -43.08
CA THR A 910 -21.69 -10.07 -42.48
C THR A 910 -21.73 -10.11 -40.95
N VAL A 911 -21.54 -8.93 -40.33
CA VAL A 911 -21.76 -8.74 -38.89
C VAL A 911 -23.19 -9.12 -38.49
N GLU A 912 -24.19 -8.69 -39.26
CA GLU A 912 -25.60 -9.01 -38.99
C GLU A 912 -25.83 -10.52 -39.06
N ASP A 913 -25.28 -11.22 -40.04
CA ASP A 913 -25.42 -12.69 -40.15
C ASP A 913 -24.87 -13.43 -38.93
N ILE A 914 -23.71 -13.00 -38.41
CA ILE A 914 -23.09 -13.59 -37.22
C ILE A 914 -23.96 -13.36 -35.99
N VAL A 915 -24.49 -12.14 -35.82
CA VAL A 915 -25.33 -11.78 -34.67
C VAL A 915 -26.70 -12.47 -34.76
N GLN A 916 -27.30 -12.56 -35.94
CA GLN A 916 -28.55 -13.29 -36.16
C GLN A 916 -28.39 -14.79 -35.89
N LYS A 917 -27.27 -15.38 -36.30
CA LYS A 917 -26.91 -16.76 -35.95
C LYS A 917 -26.73 -16.93 -34.44
N HIS A 918 -26.11 -15.95 -33.77
CA HIS A 918 -25.97 -15.94 -32.32
C HIS A 918 -27.33 -15.92 -31.62
N TRP A 919 -28.21 -14.99 -31.99
CA TRP A 919 -29.56 -14.90 -31.43
C TRP A 919 -30.39 -16.15 -31.70
N SER A 920 -30.27 -16.74 -32.88
CA SER A 920 -30.96 -18.00 -33.23
C SER A 920 -30.51 -19.16 -32.33
N LYS A 921 -29.26 -19.16 -31.85
CA LYS A 921 -28.72 -20.21 -30.96
C LYS A 921 -29.07 -19.96 -29.49
N TYR A 922 -28.93 -18.71 -29.03
CA TYR A 922 -28.93 -18.38 -27.59
C TYR A 922 -30.19 -17.63 -27.12
N GLY A 923 -31.08 -17.28 -28.04
CA GLY A 923 -32.09 -16.24 -27.82
C GLY A 923 -31.48 -14.84 -27.93
N ARG A 924 -32.34 -13.83 -27.92
CA ARG A 924 -31.94 -12.42 -27.94
C ARG A 924 -32.28 -11.77 -26.61
N ASN A 925 -31.31 -11.04 -26.06
CA ASN A 925 -31.52 -10.16 -24.94
C ASN A 925 -31.69 -8.73 -25.48
N TYR A 926 -32.93 -8.33 -25.76
CA TYR A 926 -33.22 -6.94 -26.10
C TYR A 926 -32.80 -6.05 -24.94
N TYR A 927 -32.04 -4.99 -25.22
CA TYR A 927 -31.43 -4.16 -24.20
C TYR A 927 -31.50 -2.69 -24.56
N CYS A 928 -31.76 -1.84 -23.57
CA CYS A 928 -31.51 -0.40 -23.67
C CYS A 928 -31.13 0.18 -22.31
N ARG A 929 -30.44 1.32 -22.34
CA ARG A 929 -30.16 2.14 -21.15
C ARG A 929 -30.77 3.53 -21.31
N TRP A 930 -31.47 3.98 -20.28
CA TRP A 930 -32.08 5.30 -20.18
C TRP A 930 -31.37 6.09 -19.08
N ASP A 931 -30.75 7.20 -19.46
CA ASP A 931 -30.06 8.08 -18.52
C ASP A 931 -30.87 9.37 -18.31
N PHE A 932 -31.21 9.66 -17.06
CA PHE A 932 -31.84 10.91 -16.63
C PHE A 932 -30.78 11.77 -15.95
N GLU A 933 -30.18 12.66 -16.72
CA GLU A 933 -29.05 13.49 -16.28
C GLU A 933 -29.52 14.79 -15.61
N GLY A 934 -28.67 15.35 -14.73
CA GLY A 934 -28.93 16.64 -14.08
C GLY A 934 -30.11 16.63 -13.11
N VAL A 935 -30.51 15.45 -12.60
CA VAL A 935 -31.62 15.35 -11.65
C VAL A 935 -31.19 15.75 -10.24
N ASP A 936 -32.17 16.14 -9.41
CA ASP A 936 -31.93 16.48 -8.01
C ASP A 936 -31.43 15.26 -7.23
N LYS A 937 -30.23 15.37 -6.67
CA LYS A 937 -29.55 14.26 -5.97
C LYS A 937 -30.32 13.76 -4.75
N VAL A 938 -30.97 14.65 -4.01
CA VAL A 938 -31.72 14.26 -2.79
C VAL A 938 -32.95 13.46 -3.17
N LYS A 939 -33.71 13.92 -4.17
CA LYS A 939 -34.88 13.20 -4.68
C LYS A 939 -34.49 11.88 -5.34
N ALA A 940 -33.44 11.86 -6.14
CA ALA A 940 -32.97 10.63 -6.77
C ALA A 940 -32.48 9.59 -5.74
N THR A 941 -31.87 10.05 -4.64
CA THR A 941 -31.51 9.17 -3.51
C THR A 941 -32.76 8.60 -2.84
N ALA A 942 -33.76 9.44 -2.57
CA ALA A 942 -35.04 9.02 -1.99
C ALA A 942 -35.78 8.00 -2.88
N MET A 943 -35.70 8.15 -4.20
CA MET A 943 -36.23 7.19 -5.17
C MET A 943 -35.61 5.80 -4.99
N MET A 944 -34.27 5.74 -4.90
CA MET A 944 -33.54 4.48 -4.67
C MET A 944 -33.89 3.87 -3.31
N ASP A 945 -33.98 4.69 -2.26
CA ASP A 945 -34.34 4.23 -0.91
C ASP A 945 -35.76 3.67 -0.83
N LYS A 946 -36.71 4.28 -1.55
CA LYS A 946 -38.07 3.74 -1.69
C LYS A 946 -38.03 2.35 -2.32
N MET A 947 -37.32 2.17 -3.43
CA MET A 947 -37.23 0.85 -4.09
C MET A 947 -36.56 -0.20 -3.20
N ARG A 948 -35.56 0.18 -2.39
CA ARG A 948 -34.96 -0.71 -1.37
C ARG A 948 -35.98 -1.15 -0.34
N ALA A 949 -36.77 -0.22 0.19
CA ALA A 949 -37.81 -0.53 1.17
C ALA A 949 -38.91 -1.45 0.58
N ASP A 950 -39.23 -1.27 -0.70
CA ASP A 950 -40.25 -2.04 -1.42
C ASP A 950 -39.74 -3.40 -1.96
N SER A 951 -38.49 -3.80 -1.69
CA SER A 951 -37.91 -5.02 -2.27
C SER A 951 -38.65 -6.30 -1.86
N ALA A 952 -39.04 -6.42 -0.58
CA ALA A 952 -39.79 -7.57 -0.09
C ALA A 952 -41.22 -7.64 -0.67
N THR A 953 -41.87 -6.49 -0.87
CA THR A 953 -43.24 -6.42 -1.40
C THR A 953 -43.30 -6.60 -2.91
N ASN A 954 -42.21 -6.30 -3.63
CA ASN A 954 -42.11 -6.54 -5.06
C ASN A 954 -41.65 -7.98 -5.41
N THR A 955 -40.98 -8.69 -4.50
CA THR A 955 -40.60 -10.08 -4.75
C THR A 955 -41.82 -11.00 -4.83
N GLY A 956 -41.95 -11.75 -5.94
CA GLY A 956 -43.10 -12.60 -6.25
C GLY A 956 -44.30 -11.86 -6.86
N ARG A 957 -44.23 -10.53 -7.03
CA ARG A 957 -45.32 -9.71 -7.58
C ARG A 957 -45.39 -9.84 -9.10
N THR A 958 -46.59 -9.98 -9.63
CA THR A 958 -46.86 -9.85 -11.07
C THR A 958 -47.07 -8.37 -11.45
N VAL A 959 -46.36 -7.91 -12.48
CA VAL A 959 -46.39 -6.56 -13.04
C VAL A 959 -46.51 -6.66 -14.56
N GLY A 960 -47.63 -6.19 -15.12
CA GLY A 960 -47.95 -6.45 -16.53
C GLY A 960 -47.97 -7.95 -16.84
N SER A 961 -47.26 -8.35 -17.88
CA SER A 961 -47.05 -9.74 -18.30
C SER A 961 -45.92 -10.47 -17.55
N TYR A 962 -45.18 -9.79 -16.67
CA TYR A 962 -44.00 -10.32 -15.99
C TYR A 962 -44.27 -10.65 -14.52
N THR A 963 -43.55 -11.64 -13.99
CA THR A 963 -43.49 -11.90 -12.54
C THR A 963 -42.07 -11.62 -12.05
N ILE A 964 -41.94 -10.74 -11.05
CA ILE A 964 -40.67 -10.42 -10.41
C ILE A 964 -40.27 -11.60 -9.52
N ALA A 965 -39.30 -12.40 -9.97
CA ALA A 965 -38.75 -13.52 -9.19
C ALA A 965 -37.89 -13.02 -8.01
N THR A 966 -37.17 -11.91 -8.19
CA THR A 966 -36.31 -11.34 -7.16
C THR A 966 -36.27 -9.82 -7.30
N ALA A 967 -36.46 -9.11 -6.20
CA ALA A 967 -36.15 -7.69 -6.08
C ALA A 967 -35.11 -7.49 -4.97
N ASP A 968 -33.94 -6.97 -5.33
CA ASP A 968 -32.83 -6.76 -4.38
C ASP A 968 -31.99 -5.51 -4.68
N ASP A 969 -31.09 -5.18 -3.76
CA ASP A 969 -30.00 -4.23 -4.00
C ASP A 969 -28.69 -5.01 -4.11
N PHE A 970 -28.05 -4.92 -5.27
CA PHE A 970 -26.94 -5.76 -5.64
C PHE A 970 -25.80 -5.66 -4.63
N LYS A 971 -25.43 -6.82 -4.09
CA LYS A 971 -24.30 -7.04 -3.19
C LYS A 971 -23.34 -8.01 -3.86
N TYR A 972 -22.07 -7.63 -3.89
CA TYR A 972 -20.98 -8.46 -4.40
C TYR A 972 -19.98 -8.73 -3.28
N ILE A 973 -19.55 -9.98 -3.18
CA ILE A 973 -18.43 -10.40 -2.35
C ILE A 973 -17.36 -10.85 -3.33
N ASP A 974 -16.24 -10.14 -3.39
CA ASP A 974 -15.15 -10.45 -4.30
C ASP A 974 -14.52 -11.79 -3.90
N PRO A 975 -14.48 -12.78 -4.80
CA PRO A 975 -14.00 -14.12 -4.47
C PRO A 975 -12.48 -14.20 -4.31
N VAL A 976 -11.74 -13.13 -4.63
CA VAL A 976 -10.28 -13.09 -4.61
C VAL A 976 -9.78 -12.41 -3.35
N ASP A 977 -10.30 -11.23 -3.02
CA ASP A 977 -9.84 -10.45 -1.85
C ASP A 977 -10.83 -10.41 -0.68
N GLY A 978 -12.04 -10.96 -0.85
CA GLY A 978 -13.08 -11.01 0.19
C GLY A 978 -13.77 -9.68 0.46
N SER A 979 -13.45 -8.63 -0.29
CA SER A 979 -14.09 -7.31 -0.14
C SER A 979 -15.58 -7.37 -0.47
N VAL A 980 -16.35 -6.50 0.18
CA VAL A 980 -17.81 -6.48 0.06
C VAL A 980 -18.28 -5.15 -0.51
N ALA A 981 -18.77 -5.16 -1.75
CA ALA A 981 -19.42 -4.02 -2.38
C ALA A 981 -20.94 -4.11 -2.19
N GLN A 982 -21.53 -3.12 -1.54
CA GLN A 982 -22.99 -3.05 -1.29
C GLN A 982 -23.60 -1.86 -2.02
N LYS A 983 -24.93 -1.86 -2.14
CA LYS A 983 -25.71 -0.76 -2.71
C LYS A 983 -25.34 -0.42 -4.16
N GLN A 984 -25.00 -1.44 -4.95
CA GLN A 984 -24.46 -1.27 -6.29
C GLN A 984 -25.53 -1.07 -7.37
N GLY A 985 -26.81 -1.27 -7.04
CA GLY A 985 -27.95 -1.01 -7.90
C GLY A 985 -29.14 -1.89 -7.56
N ILE A 986 -30.35 -1.33 -7.72
CA ILE A 986 -31.60 -2.08 -7.49
C ILE A 986 -31.88 -2.94 -8.71
N ARG A 987 -32.20 -4.22 -8.50
CA ARG A 987 -32.54 -5.17 -9.57
C ARG A 987 -33.94 -5.72 -9.37
N PHE A 988 -34.70 -5.78 -10.45
CA PHE A 988 -35.94 -6.52 -10.55
C PHE A 988 -35.73 -7.61 -11.60
N LEU A 989 -35.50 -8.84 -11.15
CA LEU A 989 -35.24 -10.00 -12.00
C LEU A 989 -36.54 -10.76 -12.22
N MET A 990 -36.91 -10.95 -13.49
CA MET A 990 -38.16 -11.60 -13.88
C MET A 990 -37.95 -13.12 -14.05
N SER A 991 -39.03 -13.89 -13.89
CA SER A 991 -38.98 -15.37 -13.96
C SER A 991 -38.61 -15.92 -15.35
N ASP A 992 -38.84 -15.16 -16.42
CA ASP A 992 -38.52 -15.51 -17.81
C ASP A 992 -37.06 -15.20 -18.19
N GLY A 993 -36.31 -14.56 -17.30
CA GLY A 993 -34.94 -14.10 -17.55
C GLY A 993 -34.82 -12.64 -17.99
N SER A 994 -35.94 -11.92 -18.14
CA SER A 994 -35.97 -10.46 -18.34
C SER A 994 -35.59 -9.74 -17.05
N ARG A 995 -35.18 -8.46 -17.13
CA ARG A 995 -34.79 -7.70 -15.93
C ARG A 995 -34.85 -6.18 -16.11
N ILE A 996 -35.03 -5.48 -14.98
CA ILE A 996 -34.95 -4.03 -14.88
C ILE A 996 -33.93 -3.69 -13.78
N ILE A 997 -33.02 -2.76 -14.06
CA ILE A 997 -31.98 -2.35 -13.11
C ILE A 997 -32.00 -0.83 -12.96
N PHE A 998 -31.80 -0.34 -11.74
CA PHE A 998 -31.62 1.08 -11.45
C PHE A 998 -30.28 1.33 -10.77
N ARG A 999 -29.54 2.34 -11.25
CA ARG A 999 -28.33 2.85 -10.60
C ARG A 999 -28.37 4.35 -10.47
N LEU A 1000 -27.81 4.85 -9.38
CA LEU A 1000 -27.62 6.27 -9.16
C LEU A 1000 -26.13 6.59 -9.33
N SER A 1001 -25.81 7.47 -10.26
CA SER A 1001 -24.46 7.98 -10.48
C SER A 1001 -24.45 9.48 -10.13
N GLY A 1002 -23.31 10.04 -9.71
CA GLY A 1002 -23.24 11.47 -9.47
C GLY A 1002 -21.82 11.97 -9.29
N THR A 1003 -21.53 13.12 -9.90
CA THR A 1003 -20.28 13.86 -9.75
C THR A 1003 -20.57 15.07 -8.86
N ALA A 1004 -19.64 15.43 -7.97
CA ALA A 1004 -19.81 16.62 -7.15
C ALA A 1004 -19.88 17.88 -8.04
N GLY A 1005 -21.04 18.56 -8.06
CA GLY A 1005 -21.21 19.88 -8.69
C GLY A 1005 -22.25 19.99 -9.81
N SER A 1006 -22.70 18.89 -10.44
CA SER A 1006 -23.58 18.92 -11.64
C SER A 1006 -24.93 18.21 -11.51
N GLY A 1007 -25.33 17.80 -10.30
CA GLY A 1007 -26.54 17.00 -10.05
C GLY A 1007 -26.26 15.51 -9.93
N ALA A 1008 -27.28 14.66 -10.08
CA ALA A 1008 -27.13 13.21 -10.18
C ALA A 1008 -27.66 12.70 -11.54
N THR A 1009 -27.26 11.49 -11.90
CA THR A 1009 -27.80 10.75 -13.05
C THR A 1009 -28.45 9.48 -12.56
N VAL A 1010 -29.75 9.34 -12.81
CA VAL A 1010 -30.46 8.07 -12.63
C VAL A 1010 -30.31 7.28 -13.92
N ARG A 1011 -29.72 6.09 -13.83
CA ARG A 1011 -29.57 5.15 -14.94
C ARG A 1011 -30.54 4.00 -14.78
N MET A 1012 -31.38 3.80 -15.78
CA MET A 1012 -32.36 2.72 -15.85
C MET A 1012 -31.96 1.79 -17.00
N TYR A 1013 -31.74 0.51 -16.70
CA TYR A 1013 -31.37 -0.50 -17.68
C TYR A 1013 -32.53 -1.48 -17.82
N ILE A 1014 -32.96 -1.72 -19.05
CA ILE A 1014 -34.14 -2.51 -19.35
C ILE A 1014 -33.73 -3.64 -20.29
N GLU A 1015 -34.11 -4.86 -19.93
CA GLU A 1015 -33.76 -6.05 -20.69
C GLU A 1015 -34.91 -7.03 -20.79
N GLN A 1016 -35.22 -7.46 -22.02
CA GLN A 1016 -36.15 -8.54 -22.30
C GLN A 1016 -35.43 -9.71 -22.94
N TYR A 1017 -35.60 -10.91 -22.39
CA TYR A 1017 -35.13 -12.13 -23.02
C TYR A 1017 -36.22 -12.73 -23.92
N GLU A 1018 -35.87 -13.08 -25.15
CA GLU A 1018 -36.79 -13.59 -26.17
C GLU A 1018 -36.14 -14.72 -26.99
N THR A 1019 -36.92 -15.72 -27.39
CA THR A 1019 -36.42 -16.90 -28.14
C THR A 1019 -37.12 -17.11 -29.48
N GLU A 1020 -38.29 -16.50 -29.70
CA GLU A 1020 -39.08 -16.66 -30.92
C GLU A 1020 -39.04 -15.38 -31.78
N LYS A 1021 -39.35 -14.23 -31.18
CA LYS A 1021 -39.47 -12.95 -31.89
C LYS A 1021 -38.17 -12.16 -31.87
N LEU A 1022 -37.17 -12.66 -32.57
CA LEU A 1022 -35.79 -12.14 -32.51
C LEU A 1022 -35.53 -10.88 -33.36
N ASN A 1023 -36.47 -10.49 -34.23
CA ASN A 1023 -36.31 -9.41 -35.21
C ASN A 1023 -37.22 -8.19 -34.99
N LEU A 1024 -37.73 -8.00 -33.76
CA LEU A 1024 -38.51 -6.82 -33.45
C LEU A 1024 -37.60 -5.58 -33.35
N PRO A 1025 -38.10 -4.38 -33.68
CA PRO A 1025 -37.46 -3.15 -33.26
C PRO A 1025 -37.32 -3.13 -31.74
N VAL A 1026 -36.15 -2.73 -31.22
CA VAL A 1026 -35.84 -2.78 -29.77
C VAL A 1026 -36.87 -2.01 -28.96
N ALA A 1027 -37.28 -0.82 -29.43
CA ALA A 1027 -38.30 -0.01 -28.76
C ALA A 1027 -39.67 -0.70 -28.65
N VAL A 1028 -40.02 -1.54 -29.63
CA VAL A 1028 -41.29 -2.30 -29.64
C VAL A 1028 -41.19 -3.50 -28.69
N ALA A 1029 -40.06 -4.21 -28.69
CA ALA A 1029 -39.85 -5.29 -27.74
C ALA A 1029 -39.93 -4.78 -26.29
N LEU A 1030 -39.21 -3.69 -25.97
CA LEU A 1030 -39.06 -3.21 -24.60
C LEU A 1030 -40.21 -2.32 -24.08
N GLU A 1031 -41.25 -2.05 -24.87
CA GLU A 1031 -42.31 -1.08 -24.54
C GLU A 1031 -42.96 -1.37 -23.17
N GLU A 1032 -43.41 -2.61 -22.95
CA GLU A 1032 -44.10 -2.97 -21.72
C GLU A 1032 -43.17 -2.90 -20.48
N LEU A 1033 -41.95 -3.45 -20.58
CA LEU A 1033 -40.99 -3.40 -19.47
C LEU A 1033 -40.55 -1.97 -19.14
N THR A 1034 -40.48 -1.09 -20.15
CA THR A 1034 -40.17 0.32 -19.95
C THR A 1034 -41.24 0.98 -19.10
N GLU A 1035 -42.52 0.82 -19.43
CA GLU A 1035 -43.62 1.38 -18.62
C GLU A 1035 -43.67 0.79 -17.20
N ILE A 1036 -43.40 -0.51 -17.06
CA ILE A 1036 -43.25 -1.16 -15.75
C ILE A 1036 -42.11 -0.51 -14.95
N ALA A 1037 -40.94 -0.29 -15.56
CA ALA A 1037 -39.79 0.32 -14.91
C ALA A 1037 -40.09 1.74 -14.42
N LEU A 1038 -40.69 2.59 -15.27
CA LEU A 1038 -41.09 3.95 -14.91
C LEU A 1038 -42.08 3.97 -13.74
N GLY A 1039 -42.99 2.97 -13.68
CA GLY A 1039 -43.95 2.80 -12.59
C GLY A 1039 -43.33 2.30 -11.27
N LEU A 1040 -42.39 1.36 -11.33
CA LEU A 1040 -41.73 0.79 -10.14
C LEU A 1040 -40.93 1.85 -9.36
N CYS A 1041 -40.25 2.75 -10.07
CA CYS A 1041 -39.44 3.80 -9.47
C CYS A 1041 -40.21 5.11 -9.23
N ASP A 1042 -41.44 5.26 -9.75
CA ASP A 1042 -42.21 6.50 -9.72
C ASP A 1042 -41.40 7.70 -10.27
N ILE A 1043 -40.82 7.49 -11.47
CA ILE A 1043 -39.80 8.39 -12.05
C ILE A 1043 -40.27 9.84 -12.15
N LEU A 1044 -41.56 10.06 -12.45
CA LEU A 1044 -42.10 11.41 -12.65
C LEU A 1044 -42.11 12.19 -11.33
N THR A 1045 -42.41 11.52 -10.21
CA THR A 1045 -42.41 12.14 -8.89
C THR A 1045 -41.01 12.55 -8.45
N PHE A 1046 -40.02 11.70 -8.67
CA PHE A 1046 -38.65 11.93 -8.18
C PHE A 1046 -37.76 12.72 -9.15
N CYS A 1047 -37.88 12.48 -10.46
CA CYS A 1047 -37.05 13.13 -11.49
C CYS A 1047 -37.77 14.26 -12.24
N GLY A 1048 -39.09 14.39 -12.10
CA GLY A 1048 -39.88 15.45 -12.76
C GLY A 1048 -40.14 15.24 -14.26
N THR A 1049 -39.63 14.15 -14.85
CA THR A 1049 -39.80 13.80 -16.25
C THR A 1049 -39.88 12.28 -16.42
N LYS A 1050 -40.59 11.82 -17.47
CA LYS A 1050 -40.54 10.44 -17.97
C LYS A 1050 -39.59 10.27 -19.16
N THR A 1051 -39.14 11.38 -19.74
CA THR A 1051 -38.28 11.38 -20.93
C THR A 1051 -36.82 11.35 -20.49
N PRO A 1052 -36.03 10.36 -20.92
CA PRO A 1052 -34.60 10.31 -20.62
C PRO A 1052 -33.83 11.37 -21.41
N THR A 1053 -32.67 11.77 -20.90
CA THR A 1053 -31.74 12.66 -21.59
C THR A 1053 -30.99 11.91 -22.70
N VAL A 1054 -30.59 10.66 -22.43
CA VAL A 1054 -29.86 9.80 -23.36
C VAL A 1054 -30.50 8.41 -23.38
N ILE A 1055 -30.57 7.81 -24.57
CA ILE A 1055 -30.94 6.40 -24.78
C ILE A 1055 -29.76 5.74 -25.47
N THR A 1056 -29.30 4.60 -24.93
CA THR A 1056 -28.25 3.76 -25.51
C THR A 1056 -28.78 2.38 -25.85
#